data_AF-A0A386HU33-F1
#
_entry.id   AF-A0A386HU33-F1
#
_cell.length_a   1.000
_cell.length_b   1.000
_cell.length_c   1.000
_cell.angle_alpha   90.00
_cell.angle_beta   90.00
_cell.angle_gamma   90.00
#
_symmetry.space_group_name_H-M   'P 1'
#
loop_
_entity.id
_entity.type
_entity.pdbx_description
1 polymer ?
#
loop_
_entity_poly.entity_id
_entity_poly.type
_entity_poly.pdbx_seq_one_letter_code
_entity_poly.pdbx_strand_id
1 'polypeptide(L)'
;MIRIFTNKCYRPILNFSKIIILLFFVNSCFAQNNNTISLAGKWQFKIDRKDVGVQQKYFHQTLDGAILLPGSMVQNNLGDDVTLKTDWTGSIYDSSWYFNPAMAKYRTPDNLKFPFFLTPNKRYVGAAWYQKTVVIPADWVNKHIILFLERAHWQTEVWVDNEKMGEENSLSAPHIYDLTQTLSPGKHTITIRVDNRIHAINPGQDSHSITDQTQGNWNGIVGKIVLHATPKIWIKKIQTFPDLEKHLVSVKISIHNGLTVPEAAKLILSAKSFNSPENRNNAPIAKRIICRSGEENITIDYPMGKDFLPWNEFHPALYHLNIQLVSKAGRDIAETDFGMRSFQIDGTQFAVNGVKTFLRGTVENCDFPITGYAPMDVASWLRVFKIAKSYGLNEMRFHSYCPPEAAFEAADLEGFYLHVEGPSWANHGSSLGDGKPIDQYIYDETNRIDDAYGNHPSFCMMAYGNEPRGGHQAAYLNKFVDYWVAKDPRHLYTGASTGMSWPWVNQEQFIVRSGPRGLEWASTRPNTLTNFYDAIKDHPIPYISHEVGQYCAFPDFTEIAKYTGVHKAKNFELFQEDLKDHFMGDEAHKFLMSSGKLQLLCYKGEIEKALRTPGFAGFELLGLNDYSGQGTALVGVLNVFWQSKGYVNANQFKEFSGPVVPLALIPKFVYKNDEQFKAEIQIANFGEGEISQAKPEWELTNAAGKMVASGKLAIQNIPVGNAISLGKISIALNMFAKAEQLRFSVSLKGTSYKNSWDIWVYPNKEITHVDSSQIYYCHQLDKHAQDALSQGKKVFLLCAGKVQMGKDIAMHFLPVFWNTSWFKMRPPHTTGIYVDPKNPAFKYFPTEDFSNFQWWSLVNKQQVMWLKDFPHDFRTLVQPIDTWFLNRRLGLVFEAKVGKGKLMVCSADLSNDLKERPAAKQLLYSLTKYMESKDFDPKTKVDLSVIQDLFKKQVSEGFNTYSHDAPDELKQKK
;
A
#
# COMPACT_ATOMS: atom_id res chain seq x y z
N MET A 1 27.65 30.94 -37.20
CA MET A 1 28.43 32.05 -37.79
C MET A 1 29.72 32.17 -36.99
N ILE A 2 30.84 32.25 -37.71
CA ILE A 2 32.23 32.07 -37.29
C ILE A 2 32.75 33.23 -36.40
N ARG A 3 33.59 32.93 -35.39
CA ARG A 3 34.89 33.60 -35.21
C ARG A 3 35.84 32.80 -34.29
N ILE A 4 37.07 32.68 -34.79
CA ILE A 4 38.23 31.94 -34.31
C ILE A 4 39.34 32.96 -33.95
N PHE A 5 40.33 32.48 -33.19
CA PHE A 5 41.75 32.89 -33.06
C PHE A 5 42.08 33.59 -31.73
N THR A 6 43.13 33.22 -30.98
CA THR A 6 44.47 32.73 -31.40
C THR A 6 45.15 31.78 -30.40
N ASN A 7 45.89 30.81 -30.96
CA ASN A 7 46.98 30.05 -30.33
C ASN A 7 48.26 30.89 -30.15
N LYS A 8 49.10 30.54 -29.17
CA LYS A 8 50.57 30.50 -29.35
C LYS A 8 51.22 29.47 -28.41
N CYS A 9 52.09 28.66 -29.02
CA CYS A 9 52.85 27.54 -28.47
C CYS A 9 54.01 27.98 -27.58
N TYR A 10 54.46 27.12 -26.66
CA TYR A 10 55.86 26.68 -26.50
C TYR A 10 55.92 25.39 -25.65
N ARG A 11 56.80 24.47 -26.03
CA ARG A 11 57.10 23.15 -25.44
C ARG A 11 58.65 23.08 -25.27
N PRO A 12 59.25 22.07 -24.63
CA PRO A 12 59.39 21.84 -23.18
C PRO A 12 60.88 21.79 -22.74
N ILE A 13 61.20 21.97 -21.45
CA ILE A 13 62.48 21.50 -20.87
C ILE A 13 62.22 20.82 -19.52
N LEU A 14 62.82 19.64 -19.39
CA LEU A 14 62.81 18.69 -18.29
C LEU A 14 63.15 19.33 -16.93
N ASN A 15 62.50 18.82 -15.88
CA ASN A 15 63.21 18.51 -14.64
C ASN A 15 62.64 17.25 -13.99
N PHE A 16 63.35 16.16 -14.24
CA PHE A 16 63.33 14.92 -13.47
C PHE A 16 63.75 15.25 -12.04
N SER A 17 62.82 15.22 -11.08
CA SER A 17 63.04 14.96 -9.65
C SER A 17 61.78 15.32 -8.85
N LYS A 18 60.72 14.49 -8.94
CA LYS A 18 59.56 14.50 -8.01
C LYS A 18 58.55 13.36 -8.29
N ILE A 19 59.05 12.16 -8.64
CA ILE A 19 58.22 10.95 -8.76
C ILE A 19 58.89 9.81 -7.98
N ILE A 20 59.28 10.03 -6.72
CA ILE A 20 59.56 8.96 -5.74
C ILE A 20 59.22 9.46 -4.32
N ILE A 21 58.09 10.16 -4.14
CA ILE A 21 57.49 10.41 -2.81
C ILE A 21 55.97 10.50 -3.00
N LEU A 22 55.36 9.44 -3.54
CA LEU A 22 53.89 9.33 -3.60
C LEU A 22 53.44 7.85 -3.69
N LEU A 23 54.15 6.96 -2.99
CA LEU A 23 53.86 5.51 -2.94
C LEU A 23 53.97 4.91 -1.53
N PHE A 24 54.00 5.72 -0.47
CA PHE A 24 54.16 5.23 0.91
C PHE A 24 53.18 5.81 1.96
N PHE A 25 52.06 6.40 1.55
CA PHE A 25 50.99 6.81 2.48
C PHE A 25 49.60 6.43 1.97
N VAL A 26 49.40 5.12 1.74
CA VAL A 26 48.08 4.48 1.78
C VAL A 26 48.23 3.15 2.51
N ASN A 27 48.51 3.24 3.81
CA ASN A 27 48.32 2.16 4.78
C ASN A 27 47.78 2.81 6.05
N SER A 28 46.62 3.46 5.92
CA SER A 28 45.79 3.83 7.06
C SER A 28 44.90 2.63 7.32
N CYS A 29 45.16 1.95 8.44
CA CYS A 29 44.51 0.75 8.92
C CYS A 29 42.99 0.75 8.68
N PHE A 30 42.53 -0.13 7.78
CA PHE A 30 41.29 -0.83 8.02
C PHE A 30 41.56 -1.77 9.20
N ALA A 31 41.35 -1.30 10.42
CA ALA A 31 41.13 -2.21 11.53
C ALA A 31 39.79 -2.89 11.24
N GLN A 32 39.84 -4.08 10.65
CA GLN A 32 38.72 -5.01 10.65
C GLN A 32 38.25 -5.09 12.09
N ASN A 33 36.96 -4.90 12.33
CA ASN A 33 36.38 -5.07 13.66
C ASN A 33 36.68 -6.51 14.10
N ASN A 34 37.67 -6.74 14.98
CA ASN A 34 38.22 -8.06 15.32
C ASN A 34 37.21 -9.04 15.96
N ASN A 35 35.95 -8.63 16.13
CA ASN A 35 34.89 -9.37 16.82
C ASN A 35 33.74 -9.84 15.90
N THR A 36 33.81 -9.58 14.59
CA THR A 36 32.77 -10.02 13.64
C THR A 36 33.37 -10.64 12.38
N ILE A 37 32.81 -11.77 11.94
CA ILE A 37 33.15 -12.41 10.65
C ILE A 37 31.88 -12.48 9.81
N SER A 38 31.88 -11.81 8.65
CA SER A 38 30.81 -11.97 7.66
C SER A 38 30.94 -13.31 6.94
N LEU A 39 29.81 -14.02 6.84
CA LEU A 39 29.70 -15.28 6.10
C LEU A 39 29.06 -15.09 4.71
N ALA A 40 28.85 -13.85 4.28
CA ALA A 40 28.33 -13.53 2.96
C ALA A 40 29.20 -14.11 1.81
N GLY A 41 28.61 -14.20 0.62
CA GLY A 41 29.23 -14.70 -0.59
C GLY A 41 28.76 -16.12 -0.96
N LYS A 42 29.66 -16.89 -1.56
CA LYS A 42 29.35 -18.23 -2.06
C LYS A 42 29.28 -19.26 -0.92
N TRP A 43 28.23 -20.07 -0.93
CA TRP A 43 28.00 -21.23 -0.07
C TRP A 43 27.91 -22.49 -0.94
N GLN A 44 28.34 -23.62 -0.39
CA GLN A 44 28.02 -24.94 -0.94
C GLN A 44 26.55 -25.24 -0.66
N PHE A 45 25.87 -25.92 -1.58
CA PHE A 45 24.40 -25.98 -1.57
C PHE A 45 23.86 -27.32 -2.07
N LYS A 46 22.73 -27.77 -1.50
CA LYS A 46 21.98 -28.94 -2.00
C LYS A 46 20.48 -28.83 -1.71
N ILE A 47 19.67 -29.04 -2.75
CA ILE A 47 18.20 -29.17 -2.61
C ILE A 47 17.88 -30.55 -2.04
N ASP A 48 17.02 -30.62 -1.03
CA ASP A 48 16.63 -31.86 -0.37
C ASP A 48 15.12 -32.14 -0.51
N ARG A 49 14.71 -32.43 -1.75
CA ARG A 49 13.30 -32.61 -2.13
C ARG A 49 12.57 -33.72 -1.38
N LYS A 50 13.31 -34.74 -0.96
CA LYS A 50 12.77 -35.92 -0.27
C LYS A 50 12.97 -35.82 1.24
N ASP A 51 13.54 -34.73 1.73
CA ASP A 51 13.85 -34.50 3.14
C ASP A 51 14.64 -35.65 3.78
N VAL A 52 15.64 -36.16 3.06
CA VAL A 52 16.48 -37.30 3.48
C VAL A 52 17.83 -36.85 4.03
N GLY A 53 18.14 -35.56 3.99
CA GLY A 53 19.47 -35.03 4.29
C GLY A 53 19.93 -35.27 5.73
N VAL A 54 19.01 -35.28 6.70
CA VAL A 54 19.35 -35.61 8.09
C VAL A 54 19.70 -37.10 8.19
N GLN A 55 18.87 -37.98 7.60
CA GLN A 55 19.09 -39.43 7.58
C GLN A 55 20.39 -39.81 6.86
N GLN A 56 20.67 -39.14 5.73
CA GLN A 56 21.87 -39.36 4.91
C GLN A 56 23.08 -38.56 5.40
N LYS A 57 22.95 -37.78 6.48
CA LYS A 57 24.01 -36.98 7.09
C LYS A 57 24.69 -36.04 6.10
N TYR A 58 23.92 -35.22 5.38
CA TYR A 58 24.47 -34.21 4.47
C TYR A 58 25.43 -33.23 5.17
N PHE A 59 25.24 -32.98 6.47
CA PHE A 59 26.17 -32.21 7.29
C PHE A 59 27.57 -32.84 7.43
N HIS A 60 27.75 -34.13 7.14
CA HIS A 60 29.07 -34.79 7.07
C HIS A 60 29.66 -34.87 5.66
N GLN A 61 28.90 -34.47 4.64
CA GLN A 61 29.29 -34.57 3.25
C GLN A 61 29.66 -33.19 2.72
N THR A 62 30.52 -33.14 1.69
CA THR A 62 30.68 -31.91 0.90
C THR A 62 29.53 -31.79 -0.08
N LEU A 63 28.80 -30.68 -0.05
CA LEU A 63 27.75 -30.41 -1.03
C LEU A 63 28.35 -29.93 -2.35
N ASP A 64 27.79 -30.40 -3.47
CA ASP A 64 28.28 -30.22 -4.84
C ASP A 64 27.70 -29.00 -5.56
N GLY A 65 26.57 -28.47 -5.09
CA GLY A 65 25.97 -27.24 -5.59
C GLY A 65 26.59 -25.98 -4.97
N ALA A 66 26.17 -24.82 -5.49
CA ALA A 66 26.54 -23.54 -4.92
C ALA A 66 25.39 -22.53 -4.97
N ILE A 67 25.37 -21.60 -4.01
CA ILE A 67 24.43 -20.49 -3.95
C ILE A 67 25.13 -19.24 -3.39
N LEU A 68 24.67 -18.06 -3.80
CA LEU A 68 25.09 -16.80 -3.19
C LEU A 68 24.12 -16.41 -2.07
N LEU A 69 24.67 -16.17 -0.88
CA LEU A 69 23.97 -15.62 0.27
C LEU A 69 24.65 -14.32 0.74
N PRO A 70 23.92 -13.34 1.29
CA PRO A 70 22.47 -13.34 1.51
C PRO A 70 21.67 -13.34 0.19
N GLY A 71 20.56 -14.08 0.17
CA GLY A 71 19.67 -14.23 -0.97
C GLY A 71 18.74 -15.44 -0.84
N SER A 72 17.80 -15.55 -1.77
CA SER A 72 16.88 -16.68 -1.87
C SER A 72 17.27 -17.65 -3.00
N MET A 73 16.73 -18.85 -2.97
CA MET A 73 16.86 -19.82 -4.06
C MET A 73 16.35 -19.24 -5.38
N VAL A 74 15.20 -18.56 -5.38
CA VAL A 74 14.62 -17.97 -6.61
C VAL A 74 15.50 -16.87 -7.21
N GLN A 75 16.15 -16.04 -6.39
CA GLN A 75 17.14 -15.06 -6.89
C GLN A 75 18.37 -15.72 -7.51
N ASN A 76 18.74 -16.90 -7.03
CA ASN A 76 19.82 -17.72 -7.59
C ASN A 76 19.34 -18.62 -8.76
N ASN A 77 18.10 -18.45 -9.23
CA ASN A 77 17.47 -19.26 -10.27
C ASN A 77 17.42 -20.77 -9.95
N LEU A 78 17.30 -21.11 -8.66
CA LEU A 78 17.18 -22.47 -8.14
C LEU A 78 15.72 -22.77 -7.77
N GLY A 79 15.29 -23.99 -8.03
CA GLY A 79 13.91 -24.45 -7.81
C GLY A 79 13.31 -25.04 -9.07
N ASP A 80 11.99 -25.19 -9.07
CA ASP A 80 11.22 -25.79 -10.16
C ASP A 80 10.60 -24.71 -11.04
N ASP A 81 10.46 -24.99 -12.34
CA ASP A 81 9.73 -24.13 -13.27
C ASP A 81 8.25 -24.07 -12.89
N VAL A 82 7.64 -22.90 -13.06
CA VAL A 82 6.20 -22.75 -12.86
C VAL A 82 5.46 -23.44 -14.00
N THR A 83 4.46 -24.26 -13.65
CA THR A 83 3.62 -25.03 -14.58
C THR A 83 2.15 -24.94 -14.18
N LEU A 84 1.25 -25.51 -14.98
CA LEU A 84 -0.17 -25.64 -14.62
C LEU A 84 -0.43 -26.40 -13.32
N LYS A 85 0.52 -27.23 -12.89
CA LYS A 85 0.42 -28.07 -11.68
C LYS A 85 1.24 -27.52 -10.51
N THR A 86 1.69 -26.27 -10.62
CA THR A 86 2.39 -25.62 -9.50
C THR A 86 1.44 -25.51 -8.32
N ASP A 87 1.82 -26.18 -7.23
CA ASP A 87 1.12 -26.14 -5.95
C ASP A 87 1.49 -24.85 -5.23
N TRP A 88 0.55 -23.92 -5.11
CA TRP A 88 0.79 -22.61 -4.49
C TRP A 88 0.58 -22.68 -2.98
N THR A 89 1.37 -21.91 -2.22
CA THR A 89 1.10 -21.66 -0.80
C THR A 89 -0.12 -20.75 -0.66
N GLY A 90 -0.24 -19.73 -1.52
CA GLY A 90 -1.43 -18.89 -1.57
C GLY A 90 -2.63 -19.58 -2.20
N SER A 91 -3.82 -19.26 -1.72
CA SER A 91 -5.09 -19.73 -2.25
C SER A 91 -5.43 -19.12 -3.61
N ILE A 92 -6.06 -19.90 -4.49
CA ILE A 92 -6.69 -19.41 -5.73
C ILE A 92 -8.21 -19.38 -5.53
N TYR A 93 -8.79 -18.18 -5.49
CA TYR A 93 -10.22 -17.98 -5.17
C TYR A 93 -11.15 -18.07 -6.37
N ASP A 94 -10.64 -17.80 -7.57
CA ASP A 94 -11.37 -17.92 -8.83
C ASP A 94 -10.74 -18.98 -9.71
N SER A 95 -11.48 -20.09 -9.91
CA SER A 95 -11.05 -21.20 -10.75
C SER A 95 -11.42 -21.03 -12.22
N SER A 96 -12.19 -19.98 -12.58
CA SER A 96 -12.75 -19.78 -13.91
C SER A 96 -11.68 -19.78 -15.02
N TRP A 97 -10.49 -19.25 -14.73
CA TRP A 97 -9.36 -19.21 -15.66
C TRP A 97 -8.94 -20.60 -16.15
N TYR A 98 -9.07 -21.66 -15.36
CA TYR A 98 -8.70 -23.01 -15.78
C TYR A 98 -9.66 -23.60 -16.82
N PHE A 99 -10.91 -23.15 -16.86
CA PHE A 99 -11.97 -23.74 -17.70
C PHE A 99 -12.48 -22.82 -18.80
N ASN A 100 -12.29 -21.51 -18.68
CA ASN A 100 -12.73 -20.57 -19.69
C ASN A 100 -12.02 -20.88 -21.03
N PRO A 101 -12.76 -21.19 -22.12
CA PRO A 101 -12.18 -21.46 -23.42
C PRO A 101 -11.35 -20.29 -23.97
N ALA A 102 -11.74 -19.03 -23.69
CA ALA A 102 -10.99 -17.85 -24.10
C ALA A 102 -9.58 -17.79 -23.47
N MET A 103 -9.41 -18.40 -22.29
CA MET A 103 -8.14 -18.45 -21.57
C MET A 103 -7.25 -19.64 -21.98
N ALA A 104 -7.71 -20.54 -22.88
CA ALA A 104 -6.98 -21.76 -23.25
C ALA A 104 -5.59 -21.48 -23.83
N LYS A 105 -5.43 -20.38 -24.56
CA LYS A 105 -4.15 -19.95 -25.13
C LYS A 105 -3.07 -19.60 -24.08
N TYR A 106 -3.48 -19.34 -22.83
CA TYR A 106 -2.58 -19.02 -21.71
C TYR A 106 -2.22 -20.24 -20.85
N ARG A 107 -2.68 -21.44 -21.24
CA ARG A 107 -2.46 -22.70 -20.53
C ARG A 107 -1.44 -23.60 -21.25
N THR A 108 -0.65 -23.05 -22.17
CA THR A 108 0.41 -23.79 -22.85
C THR A 108 1.77 -23.52 -22.17
N PRO A 109 2.71 -24.47 -22.18
CA PRO A 109 4.02 -24.28 -21.54
C PRO A 109 4.74 -22.99 -21.97
N ASP A 110 4.71 -22.65 -23.27
CA ASP A 110 5.42 -21.49 -23.81
C ASP A 110 4.68 -20.15 -23.63
N ASN A 111 3.42 -20.17 -23.17
CA ASN A 111 2.60 -18.97 -22.98
C ASN A 111 1.81 -18.99 -21.65
N LEU A 112 2.36 -19.65 -20.63
CA LEU A 112 1.71 -19.81 -19.34
C LEU A 112 1.58 -18.44 -18.63
N LYS A 113 0.35 -17.97 -18.44
CA LYS A 113 0.04 -16.69 -17.78
C LYS A 113 -1.13 -16.82 -16.82
N PHE A 114 -0.88 -16.62 -15.53
CA PHE A 114 -1.91 -16.63 -14.49
C PHE A 114 -2.44 -15.22 -14.23
N PRO A 115 -3.75 -15.04 -14.01
CA PRO A 115 -4.33 -13.73 -13.68
C PRO A 115 -4.34 -13.43 -12.17
N PHE A 116 -3.89 -14.37 -11.33
CA PHE A 116 -4.12 -14.34 -9.89
C PHE A 116 -3.21 -13.38 -9.13
N PHE A 117 -1.91 -13.39 -9.43
CA PHE A 117 -0.86 -12.57 -8.82
C PHE A 117 0.41 -12.65 -9.69
N LEU A 118 1.47 -11.96 -9.29
CA LEU A 118 2.73 -11.99 -10.03
C LEU A 118 3.32 -13.41 -10.07
N THR A 119 3.87 -13.81 -11.22
CA THR A 119 4.41 -15.16 -11.39
C THR A 119 5.91 -15.20 -11.08
N PRO A 120 6.39 -16.01 -10.11
CA PRO A 120 7.82 -16.18 -9.88
C PRO A 120 8.50 -16.95 -11.01
N ASN A 121 9.78 -16.67 -11.27
CA ASN A 121 10.55 -17.41 -12.28
C ASN A 121 10.78 -18.88 -11.90
N LYS A 122 10.96 -19.14 -10.61
CA LYS A 122 11.18 -20.46 -10.02
C LYS A 122 10.41 -20.56 -8.71
N ARG A 123 10.00 -21.77 -8.34
CA ARG A 123 9.37 -22.03 -7.05
C ARG A 123 9.95 -23.27 -6.39
N TYR A 124 10.15 -23.24 -5.08
CA TYR A 124 10.55 -24.40 -4.30
C TYR A 124 10.07 -24.31 -2.85
N VAL A 125 9.37 -25.36 -2.39
CA VAL A 125 8.97 -25.55 -1.00
C VAL A 125 9.48 -26.89 -0.52
N GLY A 126 10.32 -26.89 0.51
CA GLY A 126 11.01 -28.07 1.04
C GLY A 126 12.30 -27.72 1.75
N ALA A 127 13.03 -28.75 2.19
CA ALA A 127 14.33 -28.57 2.83
C ALA A 127 15.43 -28.26 1.80
N ALA A 128 16.37 -27.40 2.18
CA ALA A 128 17.60 -27.15 1.45
C ALA A 128 18.77 -26.96 2.42
N TRP A 129 19.96 -27.33 1.98
CA TRP A 129 21.17 -27.37 2.80
C TRP A 129 22.23 -26.39 2.28
N TYR A 130 22.86 -25.69 3.20
CA TYR A 130 23.84 -24.63 2.95
C TYR A 130 25.10 -24.90 3.77
N GLN A 131 26.27 -24.89 3.14
CA GLN A 131 27.55 -25.12 3.80
C GLN A 131 28.56 -24.00 3.55
N LYS A 132 29.25 -23.59 4.62
CA LYS A 132 30.35 -22.63 4.58
C LYS A 132 31.48 -23.08 5.48
N THR A 133 32.69 -23.13 4.91
CA THR A 133 33.90 -23.21 5.71
C THR A 133 34.29 -21.84 6.23
N VAL A 134 34.60 -21.77 7.52
CA VAL A 134 35.07 -20.58 8.23
C VAL A 134 36.41 -20.85 8.90
N VAL A 135 37.19 -19.79 9.13
CA VAL A 135 38.42 -19.86 9.92
C VAL A 135 38.28 -18.93 11.11
N ILE A 136 38.21 -19.51 12.30
CA ILE A 136 38.08 -18.80 13.56
C ILE A 136 39.48 -18.30 13.98
N PRO A 137 39.64 -16.99 14.23
CA PRO A 137 40.90 -16.39 14.65
C PRO A 137 41.42 -16.94 15.99
N ALA A 138 42.75 -16.90 16.17
CA ALA A 138 43.42 -17.32 17.41
C ALA A 138 42.99 -16.51 18.64
N ASP A 139 42.67 -15.23 18.46
CA ASP A 139 42.24 -14.31 19.53
C ASP A 139 40.76 -14.46 19.90
N TRP A 140 40.03 -15.39 19.27
CA TRP A 140 38.67 -15.78 19.67
C TRP A 140 38.64 -16.90 20.70
N VAL A 141 39.81 -17.42 21.12
CA VAL A 141 39.91 -18.36 22.23
C VAL A 141 39.22 -17.80 23.48
N ASN A 142 38.40 -18.61 24.15
CA ASN A 142 37.66 -18.20 25.34
C ASN A 142 36.70 -17.01 25.15
N LYS A 143 36.24 -16.71 23.93
CA LYS A 143 35.15 -15.75 23.69
C LYS A 143 33.79 -16.45 23.67
N HIS A 144 32.74 -15.70 23.94
CA HIS A 144 31.37 -16.11 23.61
C HIS A 144 31.16 -15.85 22.12
N ILE A 145 30.73 -16.86 21.37
CA ILE A 145 30.61 -16.81 19.90
C ILE A 145 29.19 -17.18 19.51
N ILE A 146 28.50 -16.31 18.77
CA ILE A 146 27.18 -16.58 18.21
C ILE A 146 27.20 -16.58 16.68
N LEU A 147 26.32 -17.37 16.07
CA LEU A 147 25.90 -17.21 14.68
C LEU A 147 24.58 -16.43 14.65
N PHE A 148 24.58 -15.32 13.94
CA PHE A 148 23.40 -14.47 13.71
C PHE A 148 22.97 -14.56 12.25
N LEU A 149 21.71 -14.94 12.04
CA LEU A 149 21.04 -14.97 10.74
C LEU A 149 19.90 -13.95 10.77
N GLU A 150 20.07 -12.81 10.09
CA GLU A 150 19.13 -11.69 10.18
C GLU A 150 17.71 -12.05 9.72
N ARG A 151 17.60 -12.82 8.64
CA ARG A 151 16.30 -13.21 8.06
C ARG A 151 16.39 -14.52 7.29
N ALA A 152 15.88 -15.58 7.88
CA ALA A 152 15.68 -16.89 7.24
C ALA A 152 14.18 -17.14 7.00
N HIS A 153 13.83 -18.09 6.11
CA HIS A 153 12.45 -18.44 5.80
C HIS A 153 12.30 -19.96 5.75
N TRP A 154 11.76 -20.62 6.77
CA TRP A 154 11.39 -20.06 8.09
C TRP A 154 11.94 -20.85 9.28
N GLN A 155 12.21 -22.15 9.11
CA GLN A 155 12.87 -22.96 10.14
C GLN A 155 14.32 -23.19 9.73
N THR A 156 15.25 -22.99 10.66
CA THR A 156 16.67 -23.32 10.45
C THR A 156 17.16 -24.31 11.48
N GLU A 157 18.01 -25.25 11.05
CA GLU A 157 18.79 -26.12 11.92
C GLU A 157 20.27 -25.96 11.58
N VAL A 158 21.12 -25.87 12.60
CA VAL A 158 22.56 -25.57 12.44
C VAL A 158 23.42 -26.71 12.95
N TRP A 159 24.47 -27.03 12.19
CA TRP A 159 25.56 -27.90 12.61
C TRP A 159 26.90 -27.17 12.48
N VAL A 160 27.78 -27.42 13.44
CA VAL A 160 29.20 -27.06 13.35
C VAL A 160 30.00 -28.35 13.27
N ASP A 161 30.71 -28.51 12.16
CA ASP A 161 31.33 -29.76 11.73
C ASP A 161 30.33 -30.92 11.76
N ASN A 162 30.36 -31.72 12.82
CA ASN A 162 29.54 -32.93 12.97
C ASN A 162 28.48 -32.81 14.08
N GLU A 163 28.45 -31.70 14.81
CA GLU A 163 27.58 -31.53 15.98
C GLU A 163 26.39 -30.62 15.66
N LYS A 164 25.18 -31.04 16.06
CA LYS A 164 23.95 -30.26 15.90
C LYS A 164 23.85 -29.22 17.02
N MET A 165 23.66 -27.96 16.66
CA MET A 165 23.64 -26.82 17.60
C MET A 165 22.22 -26.45 18.05
N GLY A 166 21.21 -26.71 17.23
CA GLY A 166 19.83 -26.44 17.59
C GLY A 166 18.93 -26.17 16.39
N GLU A 167 17.74 -25.68 16.68
CA GLU A 167 16.72 -25.27 15.73
C GLU A 167 16.18 -23.89 16.14
N GLU A 168 15.88 -23.04 15.15
CA GLU A 168 15.17 -21.78 15.33
C GLU A 168 14.04 -21.69 14.32
N ASN A 169 12.96 -21.02 14.71
CA ASN A 169 11.76 -20.89 13.89
C ASN A 169 11.12 -19.51 14.11
N SER A 170 11.51 -18.55 13.27
CA SER A 170 10.99 -17.18 13.23
C SER A 170 10.84 -16.71 11.79
N LEU A 171 9.79 -15.94 11.52
CA LEU A 171 9.56 -15.27 10.24
C LEU A 171 9.96 -13.79 10.29
N SER A 172 10.09 -13.24 11.49
CA SER A 172 10.11 -11.80 11.75
C SER A 172 11.43 -11.33 12.31
N ALA A 173 12.06 -12.16 13.14
CA ALA A 173 13.23 -11.81 13.92
C ALA A 173 14.45 -12.66 13.54
N PRO A 174 15.67 -12.21 13.89
CA PRO A 174 16.88 -12.97 13.61
C PRO A 174 16.93 -14.32 14.32
N HIS A 175 17.55 -15.31 13.69
CA HIS A 175 17.91 -16.57 14.36
C HIS A 175 19.31 -16.46 14.95
N ILE A 176 19.45 -16.83 16.22
CA ILE A 176 20.70 -16.67 16.98
C ILE A 176 21.08 -18.02 17.60
N TYR A 177 22.29 -18.51 17.30
CA TYR A 177 22.82 -19.74 17.86
C TYR A 177 24.08 -19.45 18.67
N ASP A 178 24.13 -19.91 19.92
CA ASP A 178 25.38 -19.93 20.70
C ASP A 178 26.25 -21.09 20.24
N LEU A 179 27.43 -20.76 19.70
CA LEU A 179 28.41 -21.70 19.16
C LEU A 179 29.69 -21.76 20.01
N THR A 180 29.66 -21.17 21.22
CA THR A 180 30.83 -20.98 22.10
C THR A 180 31.53 -22.29 22.46
N GLN A 181 30.78 -23.38 22.66
CA GLN A 181 31.36 -24.67 23.07
C GLN A 181 31.96 -25.46 21.90
N THR A 182 31.60 -25.11 20.67
CA THR A 182 31.90 -25.93 19.48
C THR A 182 32.92 -25.26 18.57
N LEU A 183 32.90 -23.93 18.47
CA LEU A 183 33.88 -23.18 17.69
C LEU A 183 35.15 -22.91 18.49
N SER A 184 36.27 -23.36 17.93
CA SER A 184 37.62 -23.12 18.45
C SER A 184 38.48 -22.43 17.38
N PRO A 185 39.63 -21.82 17.73
CA PRO A 185 40.54 -21.29 16.71
C PRO A 185 40.92 -22.33 15.66
N GLY A 186 40.79 -21.97 14.38
CA GLY A 186 41.06 -22.86 13.27
C GLY A 186 39.89 -23.00 12.31
N LYS A 187 39.97 -24.03 11.45
CA LYS A 187 39.01 -24.24 10.36
C LYS A 187 37.81 -25.05 10.84
N HIS A 188 36.61 -24.56 10.59
CA HIS A 188 35.33 -25.22 10.90
C HIS A 188 34.38 -25.15 9.69
N THR A 189 33.42 -26.06 9.62
CA THR A 189 32.34 -26.04 8.62
C THR A 189 31.01 -25.78 9.31
N ILE A 190 30.32 -24.72 8.91
CA ILE A 190 28.95 -24.44 9.33
C ILE A 190 28.01 -25.00 8.27
N THR A 191 27.13 -25.91 8.68
CA THR A 191 26.03 -26.43 7.84
C THR A 191 24.70 -25.92 8.37
N ILE A 192 23.86 -25.37 7.50
CA ILE A 192 22.52 -24.88 7.83
C ILE A 192 21.52 -25.63 6.96
N ARG A 193 20.49 -26.22 7.56
CA ARG A 193 19.29 -26.70 6.85
C ARG A 193 18.23 -25.62 7.00
N VAL A 194 17.64 -25.18 5.90
CA VAL A 194 16.47 -24.28 5.87
C VAL A 194 15.29 -25.04 5.30
N ASP A 195 14.18 -25.05 6.02
CA ASP A 195 12.93 -25.68 5.62
C ASP A 195 11.82 -24.64 5.66
N ASN A 196 11.13 -24.44 4.54
CA ASN A 196 10.05 -23.44 4.37
C ASN A 196 8.66 -24.08 4.24
N ARG A 197 8.51 -25.37 4.58
CA ARG A 197 7.21 -26.02 4.64
C ARG A 197 6.41 -25.54 5.86
N ILE A 198 5.10 -25.40 5.68
CA ILE A 198 4.16 -25.23 6.78
C ILE A 198 3.97 -26.60 7.45
N HIS A 199 4.33 -26.71 8.74
CA HIS A 199 4.17 -27.93 9.54
C HIS A 199 3.08 -27.72 10.61
N ALA A 200 3.40 -27.99 11.88
CA ALA A 200 2.46 -27.86 12.99
C ALA A 200 2.20 -26.40 13.39
N ILE A 201 3.21 -25.54 13.26
CA ILE A 201 3.03 -24.09 13.28
C ILE A 201 2.47 -23.71 11.92
N ASN A 202 1.34 -23.00 11.92
CA ASN A 202 0.66 -22.59 10.70
C ASN A 202 0.18 -21.13 10.86
N PRO A 203 0.88 -20.16 10.25
CA PRO A 203 0.45 -18.75 10.29
C PRO A 203 -0.82 -18.50 9.47
N GLY A 204 -1.17 -19.41 8.57
CA GLY A 204 -2.23 -19.25 7.57
C GLY A 204 -1.60 -19.10 6.18
N GLN A 205 -2.14 -19.82 5.19
CA GLN A 205 -1.53 -20.00 3.87
C GLN A 205 -1.55 -18.71 3.00
N ASP A 206 -2.43 -17.76 3.32
CA ASP A 206 -2.50 -16.44 2.70
C ASP A 206 -1.79 -15.35 3.51
N SER A 207 -1.11 -15.69 4.62
CA SER A 207 -0.35 -14.71 5.41
C SER A 207 0.75 -14.10 4.56
N HIS A 208 0.88 -12.77 4.61
CA HIS A 208 1.89 -12.05 3.81
C HIS A 208 3.30 -12.40 4.23
N SER A 209 3.50 -13.01 5.40
CA SER A 209 4.76 -13.59 5.82
C SER A 209 5.26 -14.74 4.94
N ILE A 210 4.38 -15.47 4.23
CA ILE A 210 4.75 -16.70 3.49
C ILE A 210 4.05 -16.90 2.13
N THR A 211 3.09 -16.05 1.75
CA THR A 211 2.20 -16.36 0.61
C THR A 211 2.75 -15.93 -0.76
N ASP A 212 2.52 -16.74 -1.80
CA ASP A 212 2.86 -16.45 -3.21
C ASP A 212 2.14 -15.22 -3.77
N GLN A 213 1.12 -14.72 -3.07
CA GLN A 213 0.42 -13.50 -3.46
C GLN A 213 1.27 -12.23 -3.23
N THR A 214 2.33 -12.29 -2.42
CA THR A 214 3.18 -11.14 -2.07
C THR A 214 4.68 -11.47 -2.18
N GLN A 215 5.35 -11.81 -1.06
CA GLN A 215 6.77 -12.20 -1.05
C GLN A 215 7.00 -13.65 -1.50
N GLY A 216 5.99 -14.51 -1.42
CA GLY A 216 6.13 -15.93 -1.72
C GLY A 216 6.77 -16.74 -0.60
N ASN A 217 6.60 -18.06 -0.71
CA ASN A 217 7.19 -19.01 0.21
C ASN A 217 8.62 -19.35 -0.24
N TRP A 218 9.53 -18.38 -0.14
CA TRP A 218 10.91 -18.55 -0.59
C TRP A 218 11.74 -19.37 0.41
N ASN A 219 12.82 -20.01 -0.07
CA ASN A 219 13.81 -20.69 0.77
C ASN A 219 15.15 -19.97 0.64
N GLY A 220 15.82 -19.69 1.75
CA GLY A 220 17.10 -18.99 1.78
C GLY A 220 17.34 -18.19 3.06
N ILE A 221 18.35 -17.33 3.02
CA ILE A 221 18.72 -16.41 4.12
C ILE A 221 19.06 -15.07 3.47
N VAL A 222 18.23 -14.05 3.64
CA VAL A 222 18.24 -12.84 2.79
C VAL A 222 18.89 -11.61 3.42
N GLY A 223 19.23 -11.66 4.71
CA GLY A 223 19.96 -10.61 5.43
C GLY A 223 21.35 -11.03 5.93
N LYS A 224 21.96 -10.25 6.82
CA LYS A 224 23.28 -10.47 7.44
C LYS A 224 23.41 -11.91 7.94
N ILE A 225 24.55 -12.52 7.61
CA ILE A 225 24.98 -13.84 8.09
C ILE A 225 26.36 -13.65 8.69
N VAL A 226 26.46 -13.70 10.00
CA VAL A 226 27.66 -13.24 10.71
C VAL A 226 27.95 -14.09 11.94
N LEU A 227 29.23 -14.34 12.19
CA LEU A 227 29.70 -14.77 13.50
C LEU A 227 30.09 -13.54 14.30
N HIS A 228 29.62 -13.46 15.54
CA HIS A 228 29.98 -12.40 16.48
C HIS A 228 30.65 -13.00 17.70
N ALA A 229 31.77 -12.40 18.12
CA ALA A 229 32.52 -12.81 19.29
C ALA A 229 32.58 -11.70 20.34
N THR A 230 32.10 -11.99 21.54
CA THR A 230 32.14 -11.09 22.71
C THR A 230 32.99 -11.69 23.83
N PRO A 231 33.42 -10.91 24.83
CA PRO A 231 34.01 -11.46 26.05
C PRO A 231 33.04 -12.41 26.79
N LYS A 232 33.54 -13.23 27.73
CA LYS A 232 32.70 -14.11 28.57
C LYS A 232 31.75 -13.37 29.53
N ILE A 233 31.95 -12.07 29.69
CA ILE A 233 30.98 -11.19 30.34
C ILE A 233 30.57 -10.16 29.29
N TRP A 234 29.31 -10.19 28.87
CA TRP A 234 28.82 -9.38 27.76
C TRP A 234 27.45 -8.78 28.07
N ILE A 235 27.12 -7.72 27.34
CA ILE A 235 25.81 -7.09 27.34
C ILE A 235 24.91 -7.93 26.42
N LYS A 236 23.92 -8.58 27.00
CA LYS A 236 22.98 -9.45 26.29
C LYS A 236 21.84 -8.66 25.65
N LYS A 237 21.29 -7.68 26.36
CA LYS A 237 20.14 -6.88 25.89
C LYS A 237 20.20 -5.46 26.45
N ILE A 238 19.77 -4.48 25.65
CA ILE A 238 19.56 -3.10 26.07
C ILE A 238 18.12 -2.71 25.73
N GLN A 239 17.41 -2.10 26.68
CA GLN A 239 16.11 -1.45 26.43
C GLN A 239 16.15 0.00 26.92
N THR A 240 15.62 0.90 26.10
CA THR A 240 15.53 2.33 26.42
C THR A 240 14.08 2.76 26.64
N PHE A 241 13.83 3.44 27.76
CA PHE A 241 12.52 4.00 28.14
C PHE A 241 12.65 5.53 28.30
N PRO A 242 12.39 6.32 27.25
CA PRO A 242 12.40 7.78 27.32
C PRO A 242 11.34 8.32 28.30
N ASP A 243 11.72 9.28 29.14
CA ASP A 243 10.83 10.00 30.05
C ASP A 243 11.01 11.51 29.81
N LEU A 244 10.06 12.08 29.05
CA LEU A 244 10.08 13.49 28.64
C LEU A 244 9.85 14.43 29.81
N GLU A 245 9.09 14.03 30.84
CA GLU A 245 8.81 14.89 31.99
C GLU A 245 10.02 14.99 32.93
N LYS A 246 10.74 13.88 33.10
CA LYS A 246 11.95 13.85 33.95
C LYS A 246 13.23 14.19 33.20
N HIS A 247 13.16 14.43 31.89
CA HIS A 247 14.31 14.73 31.03
C HIS A 247 15.42 13.66 31.11
N LEU A 248 15.03 12.39 31.10
CA LEU A 248 15.94 11.24 31.19
C LEU A 248 15.50 10.10 30.28
N VAL A 249 16.40 9.15 30.05
CA VAL A 249 16.07 7.84 29.50
C VAL A 249 16.46 6.78 30.52
N SER A 250 15.52 5.93 30.90
CA SER A 250 15.82 4.77 31.75
C SER A 250 16.33 3.64 30.88
N VAL A 251 17.56 3.19 31.14
CA VAL A 251 18.24 2.17 30.36
C VAL A 251 18.27 0.87 31.17
N LYS A 252 17.53 -0.14 30.71
CA LYS A 252 17.58 -1.50 31.27
C LYS A 252 18.62 -2.31 30.49
N ILE A 253 19.57 -2.90 31.20
CA ILE A 253 20.70 -3.63 30.64
C ILE A 253 20.68 -5.04 31.22
N SER A 254 20.54 -6.05 30.37
CA SER A 254 20.77 -7.45 30.72
C SER A 254 22.23 -7.78 30.44
N ILE A 255 22.95 -8.26 31.45
CA ILE A 255 24.34 -8.68 31.36
C ILE A 255 24.41 -10.16 31.65
N HIS A 256 25.14 -10.90 30.83
CA HIS A 256 25.45 -12.29 31.11
C HIS A 256 26.91 -12.44 31.52
N ASN A 257 27.15 -13.14 32.63
CA ASN A 257 28.47 -13.59 33.05
C ASN A 257 28.56 -15.10 32.87
N GLY A 258 29.28 -15.53 31.83
CA GLY A 258 29.55 -16.93 31.52
C GLY A 258 30.67 -17.56 32.38
N LEU A 259 31.21 -16.84 33.36
CA LEU A 259 32.12 -17.39 34.35
C LEU A 259 31.34 -17.98 35.54
N THR A 260 31.95 -18.92 36.24
CA THR A 260 31.36 -19.56 37.42
C THR A 260 31.45 -18.72 38.70
N VAL A 261 32.17 -17.58 38.66
CA VAL A 261 32.41 -16.70 39.81
C VAL A 261 31.95 -15.27 39.50
N PRO A 262 31.48 -14.52 40.51
CA PRO A 262 31.18 -13.11 40.34
C PRO A 262 32.42 -12.29 39.95
N GLU A 263 32.24 -11.30 39.08
CA GLU A 263 33.32 -10.41 38.65
C GLU A 263 32.93 -8.94 38.78
N ALA A 264 33.87 -8.12 39.26
CA ALA A 264 33.68 -6.68 39.31
C ALA A 264 33.83 -6.08 37.91
N ALA A 265 32.88 -5.24 37.51
CA ALA A 265 32.88 -4.56 36.22
C ALA A 265 32.49 -3.08 36.34
N LYS A 266 32.72 -2.33 35.27
CA LYS A 266 32.34 -0.92 35.13
C LYS A 266 31.51 -0.75 33.87
N LEU A 267 30.29 -0.24 34.03
CA LEU A 267 29.45 0.24 32.94
C LEU A 267 29.76 1.71 32.65
N ILE A 268 29.89 2.08 31.39
CA ILE A 268 30.06 3.47 30.92
C ILE A 268 29.01 3.72 29.84
N LEU A 269 28.14 4.72 30.03
CA LEU A 269 27.08 5.08 29.09
C LEU A 269 27.31 6.48 28.55
N SER A 270 27.07 6.68 27.26
CA SER A 270 27.05 8.02 26.62
C SER A 270 26.03 8.06 25.49
N ALA A 271 25.30 9.18 25.36
CA ALA A 271 24.35 9.38 24.27
C ALA A 271 24.69 10.64 23.45
N LYS A 272 24.53 10.55 22.13
CA LYS A 272 24.76 11.68 21.21
C LYS A 272 23.74 11.71 20.07
N SER A 273 23.20 12.88 19.75
CA SER A 273 22.34 13.05 18.57
C SER A 273 23.12 12.97 17.26
N PHE A 274 22.53 12.40 16.21
CA PHE A 274 23.27 12.16 14.95
C PHE A 274 22.55 12.55 13.66
N ASN A 275 21.22 12.67 13.66
CA ASN A 275 20.43 12.99 12.46
C ASN A 275 19.70 14.34 12.54
N SER A 276 20.05 15.18 13.52
CA SER A 276 19.44 16.51 13.72
C SER A 276 20.41 17.63 13.35
N PRO A 277 19.92 18.81 12.92
CA PRO A 277 20.76 19.98 12.70
C PRO A 277 21.52 20.42 13.96
N GLU A 278 20.91 20.19 15.13
CA GLU A 278 21.50 20.43 16.43
C GLU A 278 22.29 19.19 16.90
N ASN A 279 23.54 19.39 17.30
CA ASN A 279 24.41 18.34 17.82
C ASN A 279 24.39 18.37 19.36
N ARG A 280 23.61 17.47 19.96
CA ARG A 280 23.52 17.26 21.41
C ARG A 280 24.42 16.10 21.80
N ASN A 281 25.41 16.36 22.66
CA ASN A 281 26.32 15.35 23.16
C ASN A 281 26.25 15.34 24.69
N ASN A 282 25.64 14.30 25.24
CA ASN A 282 25.40 14.17 26.66
C ASN A 282 26.65 13.63 27.37
N ALA A 283 26.91 14.11 28.59
CA ALA A 283 28.09 13.70 29.33
C ALA A 283 28.05 12.18 29.64
N PRO A 284 29.19 11.47 29.55
CA PRO A 284 29.21 10.07 29.89
C PRO A 284 29.01 9.87 31.41
N ILE A 285 28.29 8.82 31.78
CA ILE A 285 28.18 8.37 33.18
C ILE A 285 28.86 7.02 33.34
N ALA A 286 29.32 6.72 34.55
CA ALA A 286 29.93 5.44 34.86
C ALA A 286 29.40 4.84 36.17
N LYS A 287 29.12 3.54 36.16
CA LYS A 287 28.61 2.79 37.31
C LYS A 287 29.47 1.55 37.55
N ARG A 288 29.93 1.35 38.79
CA ARG A 288 30.58 0.10 39.20
C ARG A 288 29.52 -0.93 39.55
N ILE A 289 29.71 -2.16 39.10
CA ILE A 289 28.77 -3.27 39.29
C ILE A 289 29.53 -4.56 39.63
N ILE A 290 28.80 -5.55 40.13
CA ILE A 290 29.30 -6.92 40.30
C ILE A 290 28.41 -7.82 39.43
N CYS A 291 28.99 -8.42 38.40
CA CYS A 291 28.30 -9.34 37.51
C CYS A 291 28.31 -10.73 38.14
N ARG A 292 27.17 -11.21 38.64
CA ARG A 292 27.04 -12.58 39.18
C ARG A 292 26.97 -13.58 38.04
N SER A 293 27.35 -14.83 38.29
CA SER A 293 27.25 -15.93 37.31
C SER A 293 25.82 -16.01 36.75
N GLY A 294 25.70 -16.16 35.43
CA GLY A 294 24.41 -16.16 34.73
C GLY A 294 23.95 -14.76 34.33
N GLU A 295 22.63 -14.57 34.28
CA GLU A 295 22.01 -13.31 33.83
C GLU A 295 21.71 -12.36 35.00
N GLU A 296 22.07 -11.09 34.84
CA GLU A 296 21.83 -10.01 35.79
C GLU A 296 21.20 -8.81 35.06
N ASN A 297 20.10 -8.28 35.57
CA ASN A 297 19.41 -7.12 35.00
C ASN A 297 19.68 -5.86 35.83
N ILE A 298 20.11 -4.77 35.17
CA ILE A 298 20.45 -3.50 35.81
C ILE A 298 19.70 -2.37 35.12
N THR A 299 19.10 -1.49 35.91
CA THR A 299 18.51 -0.23 35.41
C THR A 299 19.41 0.96 35.76
N ILE A 300 19.58 1.86 34.80
CA ILE A 300 20.32 3.12 34.95
C ILE A 300 19.50 4.24 34.33
N ASP A 301 19.18 5.28 35.12
CA ASP A 301 18.58 6.49 34.59
C ASP A 301 19.68 7.40 34.04
N TYR A 302 19.69 7.59 32.72
CA TYR A 302 20.65 8.43 32.01
C TYR A 302 20.05 9.82 31.77
N PRO A 303 20.61 10.90 32.35
CA PRO A 303 20.06 12.24 32.24
C PRO A 303 20.27 12.81 30.82
N MET A 304 19.17 13.22 30.18
CA MET A 304 19.19 13.84 28.86
C MET A 304 19.33 15.37 28.93
N GLY A 305 19.01 15.96 30.09
CA GLY A 305 19.05 17.41 30.29
C GLY A 305 17.81 18.11 29.73
N LYS A 306 17.59 19.37 30.11
CA LYS A 306 16.35 20.12 29.75
C LYS A 306 16.22 20.44 28.26
N ASP A 307 17.33 20.48 27.54
CA ASP A 307 17.38 20.87 26.12
C ASP A 307 17.50 19.65 25.20
N PHE A 308 16.85 18.53 25.55
CA PHE A 308 16.80 17.36 24.68
C PHE A 308 15.97 17.65 23.43
N LEU A 309 16.26 16.95 22.34
CA LEU A 309 15.51 17.04 21.09
C LEU A 309 14.44 15.94 21.06
N PRO A 310 13.15 16.28 20.91
CA PRO A 310 12.09 15.27 20.84
C PRO A 310 12.10 14.55 19.48
N TRP A 311 11.58 13.33 19.47
CA TRP A 311 11.27 12.59 18.25
C TRP A 311 9.76 12.63 17.96
N ASN A 312 9.36 12.99 16.74
CA ASN A 312 7.99 12.89 16.20
C ASN A 312 8.01 12.99 14.65
N GLU A 313 6.83 13.01 14.02
CA GLU A 313 6.72 13.08 12.54
C GLU A 313 7.31 14.34 11.88
N PHE A 314 7.45 15.43 12.63
CA PHE A 314 7.99 16.70 12.13
C PHE A 314 9.48 16.88 12.47
N HIS A 315 9.88 16.38 13.64
CA HIS A 315 11.22 16.47 14.22
C HIS A 315 11.70 15.07 14.62
N PRO A 316 12.29 14.28 13.70
CA PRO A 316 12.66 12.90 13.98
C PRO A 316 14.04 12.78 14.65
N ALA A 317 14.29 13.49 15.75
CA ALA A 317 15.61 13.50 16.38
C ALA A 317 15.96 12.16 17.06
N LEU A 318 17.11 11.58 16.69
CA LEU A 318 17.62 10.31 17.22
C LEU A 318 18.93 10.51 17.97
N TYR A 319 19.12 9.65 18.96
CA TYR A 319 20.32 9.56 19.80
C TYR A 319 20.93 8.18 19.69
N HIS A 320 22.24 8.14 19.53
CA HIS A 320 23.04 6.94 19.59
C HIS A 320 23.51 6.72 21.03
N LEU A 321 23.06 5.65 21.68
CA LEU A 321 23.47 5.24 23.03
C LEU A 321 24.60 4.21 22.94
N ASN A 322 25.80 4.59 23.37
CA ASN A 322 26.94 3.68 23.51
C ASN A 322 27.06 3.21 24.97
N ILE A 323 27.13 1.89 25.18
CA ILE A 323 27.32 1.25 26.48
C ILE A 323 28.57 0.38 26.44
N GLN A 324 29.48 0.61 27.39
CA GLN A 324 30.72 -0.17 27.52
C GLN A 324 30.71 -0.91 28.85
N LEU A 325 30.92 -2.23 28.78
CA LEU A 325 31.11 -3.09 29.94
C LEU A 325 32.58 -3.46 30.03
N VAL A 326 33.26 -2.95 31.05
CA VAL A 326 34.70 -3.16 31.26
C VAL A 326 34.91 -4.04 32.48
N SER A 327 35.49 -5.22 32.32
CA SER A 327 35.88 -6.14 33.38
C SER A 327 37.31 -6.67 33.16
N LYS A 328 37.77 -7.59 34.01
CA LYS A 328 39.04 -8.32 33.76
C LYS A 328 38.88 -9.36 32.65
N ALA A 329 37.68 -9.90 32.46
CA ALA A 329 37.34 -10.82 31.38
C ALA A 329 37.34 -10.17 29.98
N GLY A 330 37.25 -8.83 29.91
CA GLY A 330 37.38 -8.08 28.66
C GLY A 330 36.58 -6.78 28.66
N ARG A 331 36.55 -6.13 27.49
CA ARG A 331 35.71 -4.96 27.22
C ARG A 331 34.70 -5.33 26.15
N ASP A 332 33.42 -5.25 26.50
CA ASP A 332 32.30 -5.38 25.59
C ASP A 332 31.69 -4.00 25.29
N ILE A 333 31.24 -3.80 24.06
CA ILE A 333 30.63 -2.54 23.60
C ILE A 333 29.34 -2.90 22.89
N ALA A 334 28.24 -2.35 23.36
CA ALA A 334 26.93 -2.47 22.75
C ALA A 334 26.36 -1.08 22.46
N GLU A 335 25.62 -0.98 21.37
CA GLU A 335 25.05 0.26 20.87
C GLU A 335 23.56 0.06 20.57
N THR A 336 22.76 1.09 20.80
CA THR A 336 21.37 1.15 20.38
C THR A 336 21.00 2.58 20.07
N ASP A 337 20.17 2.79 19.06
CA ASP A 337 19.58 4.09 18.80
C ASP A 337 18.24 4.21 19.54
N PHE A 338 17.86 5.44 19.90
CA PHE A 338 16.57 5.75 20.51
C PHE A 338 16.13 7.19 20.18
N GLY A 339 14.83 7.46 20.30
CA GLY A 339 14.25 8.81 20.19
C GLY A 339 13.57 9.23 21.49
N MET A 340 13.69 10.51 21.86
CA MET A 340 12.96 11.06 23.01
C MET A 340 11.50 11.32 22.62
N ARG A 341 10.62 10.34 22.81
CA ARG A 341 9.18 10.48 22.53
C ARG A 341 8.28 9.86 23.58
N SER A 342 7.04 10.33 23.66
CA SER A 342 5.89 9.57 24.18
C SER A 342 4.84 9.36 23.08
N PHE A 343 4.20 8.18 23.07
CA PHE A 343 3.06 7.86 22.20
C PHE A 343 1.94 7.30 23.08
N GLN A 344 0.85 8.05 23.20
CA GLN A 344 -0.16 7.84 24.25
C GLN A 344 -1.58 7.97 23.70
N ILE A 345 -2.54 7.54 24.50
CA ILE A 345 -3.97 7.72 24.26
C ILE A 345 -4.43 9.01 24.95
N ASP A 346 -5.15 9.86 24.22
CA ASP A 346 -5.85 11.05 24.70
C ASP A 346 -7.34 10.93 24.33
N GLY A 347 -8.11 10.31 25.22
CA GLY A 347 -9.52 9.97 24.99
C GLY A 347 -9.68 9.06 23.76
N THR A 348 -10.41 9.55 22.75
CA THR A 348 -10.66 8.79 21.51
C THR A 348 -9.60 9.05 20.43
N GLN A 349 -8.46 9.67 20.77
CA GLN A 349 -7.39 10.00 19.82
C GLN A 349 -6.01 9.65 20.37
N PHE A 350 -4.98 9.71 19.52
CA PHE A 350 -3.60 9.54 19.94
C PHE A 350 -2.96 10.89 20.27
N ALA A 351 -1.92 10.87 21.09
CA ALA A 351 -1.06 12.02 21.35
C ALA A 351 0.42 11.61 21.27
N VAL A 352 1.22 12.42 20.58
CA VAL A 352 2.68 12.28 20.51
C VAL A 352 3.29 13.49 21.21
N ASN A 353 4.08 13.23 22.25
CA ASN A 353 4.68 14.27 23.10
C ASN A 353 3.63 15.27 23.65
N GLY A 354 2.42 14.77 23.97
CA GLY A 354 1.30 15.58 24.45
C GLY A 354 0.51 16.33 23.36
N VAL A 355 0.89 16.21 22.09
CA VAL A 355 0.17 16.84 20.96
C VAL A 355 -0.73 15.81 20.27
N LYS A 356 -2.02 16.12 20.23
CA LYS A 356 -3.04 15.31 19.57
C LYS A 356 -2.69 15.03 18.10
N THR A 357 -2.67 13.76 17.73
CA THR A 357 -2.19 13.26 16.45
C THR A 357 -3.27 12.42 15.76
N PHE A 358 -3.46 12.68 14.47
CA PHE A 358 -4.34 11.89 13.60
C PHE A 358 -3.48 10.99 12.72
N LEU A 359 -3.68 9.68 12.78
CA LEU A 359 -2.94 8.73 11.97
C LEU A 359 -3.45 8.75 10.53
N ARG A 360 -2.53 9.01 9.61
CA ARG A 360 -2.73 9.06 8.16
C ARG A 360 -1.94 7.89 7.60
N GLY A 361 -2.53 6.71 7.70
CA GLY A 361 -1.87 5.43 7.50
C GLY A 361 -1.99 4.87 6.10
N THR A 362 -1.07 4.00 5.71
CA THR A 362 -1.19 3.08 4.57
C THR A 362 -0.74 1.68 4.98
N VAL A 363 -1.20 0.66 4.28
CA VAL A 363 -0.73 -0.70 4.48
C VAL A 363 0.45 -1.03 3.55
N GLU A 364 1.41 -1.80 4.06
CA GLU A 364 2.42 -2.55 3.30
C GLU A 364 2.08 -4.06 3.40
N ASN A 365 2.13 -4.76 2.28
CA ASN A 365 1.77 -6.17 2.11
C ASN A 365 2.97 -7.07 1.75
N CYS A 366 4.20 -6.56 1.82
CA CYS A 366 5.45 -7.17 1.34
C CYS A 366 5.52 -7.32 -0.19
N ASP A 367 5.08 -6.29 -0.93
CA ASP A 367 5.07 -6.29 -2.41
C ASP A 367 6.42 -5.84 -3.02
N PHE A 368 7.43 -6.71 -3.01
CA PHE A 368 8.75 -6.40 -3.59
C PHE A 368 9.09 -7.31 -4.78
N PRO A 369 8.58 -7.02 -5.99
CA PRO A 369 8.68 -7.93 -7.13
C PRO A 369 10.10 -8.19 -7.65
N ILE A 370 11.07 -7.33 -7.33
CA ILE A 370 12.45 -7.51 -7.75
C ILE A 370 13.13 -8.63 -6.98
N THR A 371 12.99 -8.63 -5.66
CA THR A 371 13.64 -9.57 -4.73
C THR A 371 12.75 -10.75 -4.36
N GLY A 372 11.44 -10.55 -4.34
CA GLY A 372 10.46 -11.48 -3.77
C GLY A 372 10.49 -11.50 -2.24
N TYR A 373 10.97 -10.44 -1.60
CA TYR A 373 10.96 -10.29 -0.13
C TYR A 373 11.31 -8.85 0.25
N ALA A 374 10.98 -8.47 1.48
CA ALA A 374 11.29 -7.16 2.06
C ALA A 374 12.78 -6.77 1.94
N PRO A 375 13.14 -5.58 1.42
CA PRO A 375 14.52 -5.14 1.33
C PRO A 375 15.21 -5.13 2.70
N MET A 376 16.46 -5.61 2.74
CA MET A 376 17.27 -5.66 3.97
C MET A 376 18.16 -4.42 4.15
N ASP A 377 17.91 -3.35 3.39
CA ASP A 377 18.71 -2.12 3.41
C ASP A 377 17.84 -0.89 3.70
N VAL A 378 18.40 0.04 4.49
CA VAL A 378 17.71 1.25 4.96
C VAL A 378 17.32 2.16 3.79
N ALA A 379 18.15 2.24 2.74
CA ALA A 379 17.93 3.16 1.63
C ALA A 379 16.65 2.83 0.85
N SER A 380 16.35 1.54 0.67
CA SER A 380 15.12 1.06 0.06
C SER A 380 13.88 1.51 0.82
N TRP A 381 13.87 1.38 2.15
CA TRP A 381 12.76 1.78 3.00
C TRP A 381 12.66 3.30 3.17
N LEU A 382 13.79 3.98 3.25
CA LEU A 382 13.86 5.44 3.31
C LEU A 382 13.19 6.07 2.08
N ARG A 383 13.38 5.48 0.89
CA ARG A 383 12.66 5.87 -0.33
C ARG A 383 11.15 5.74 -0.17
N VAL A 384 10.68 4.59 0.35
CA VAL A 384 9.25 4.30 0.53
C VAL A 384 8.61 5.29 1.51
N PHE A 385 9.19 5.50 2.69
CA PHE A 385 8.65 6.42 3.69
C PHE A 385 8.67 7.88 3.23
N LYS A 386 9.72 8.31 2.51
CA LYS A 386 9.74 9.66 1.89
C LYS A 386 8.61 9.86 0.89
N ILE A 387 8.32 8.84 0.08
CA ILE A 387 7.19 8.89 -0.86
C ILE A 387 5.88 8.98 -0.09
N ALA A 388 5.63 8.08 0.87
CA ALA A 388 4.41 8.13 1.68
C ALA A 388 4.21 9.48 2.39
N LYS A 389 5.27 10.01 3.01
CA LYS A 389 5.28 11.32 3.68
C LYS A 389 5.03 12.49 2.72
N SER A 390 5.53 12.40 1.49
CA SER A 390 5.25 13.41 0.46
C SER A 390 3.76 13.47 0.06
N TYR A 391 3.05 12.35 0.16
CA TYR A 391 1.60 12.26 -0.05
C TYR A 391 0.79 12.64 1.21
N GLY A 392 1.44 12.98 2.32
CA GLY A 392 0.80 13.45 3.56
C GLY A 392 0.59 12.38 4.63
N LEU A 393 1.02 11.14 4.37
CA LEU A 393 0.93 10.04 5.32
C LEU A 393 2.01 10.14 6.41
N ASN A 394 1.74 9.54 7.56
CA ASN A 394 2.67 9.50 8.71
C ASN A 394 2.72 8.15 9.42
N GLU A 395 1.98 7.16 8.95
CA GLU A 395 1.86 5.85 9.56
C GLU A 395 1.86 4.74 8.49
N MET A 396 2.46 3.59 8.81
CA MET A 396 2.39 2.39 7.99
C MET A 396 2.16 1.14 8.83
N ARG A 397 1.10 0.41 8.45
CA ARG A 397 0.76 -0.91 8.97
C ARG A 397 1.38 -2.00 8.11
N PHE A 398 1.96 -3.00 8.75
CA PHE A 398 2.50 -4.19 8.07
C PHE A 398 1.53 -5.36 8.21
N HIS A 399 0.83 -5.69 7.13
CA HIS A 399 -0.27 -6.65 7.17
C HIS A 399 0.24 -8.09 7.29
N SER A 400 0.02 -8.76 8.43
CA SER A 400 0.42 -10.14 8.75
C SER A 400 1.91 -10.48 8.54
N TYR A 401 2.80 -9.50 8.71
CA TYR A 401 4.26 -9.70 8.81
C TYR A 401 4.93 -8.55 9.57
N CYS A 402 6.14 -8.82 10.07
CA CYS A 402 7.04 -7.80 10.60
C CYS A 402 8.14 -7.46 9.58
N PRO A 403 8.39 -6.18 9.30
CA PRO A 403 9.45 -5.77 8.38
C PRO A 403 10.85 -6.00 8.99
N PRO A 404 11.93 -5.94 8.21
CA PRO A 404 13.29 -6.05 8.75
C PRO A 404 13.71 -4.78 9.52
N GLU A 405 14.77 -4.88 10.34
CA GLU A 405 15.38 -3.76 11.10
C GLU A 405 15.59 -2.50 10.24
N ALA A 406 16.03 -2.70 8.99
CA ALA A 406 16.21 -1.64 8.01
C ALA A 406 14.99 -0.74 7.79
N ALA A 407 13.77 -1.28 7.93
CA ALA A 407 12.54 -0.51 7.84
C ALA A 407 12.29 0.33 9.09
N PHE A 408 12.59 -0.22 10.27
CA PHE A 408 12.50 0.53 11.52
C PHE A 408 13.51 1.68 11.55
N GLU A 409 14.77 1.44 11.18
CA GLU A 409 15.78 2.49 11.05
C GLU A 409 15.35 3.59 10.07
N ALA A 410 14.80 3.22 8.92
CA ALA A 410 14.32 4.20 7.93
C ALA A 410 13.10 5.01 8.44
N ALA A 411 12.19 4.37 9.16
CA ALA A 411 11.03 5.03 9.76
C ALA A 411 11.44 5.96 10.90
N ASP A 412 12.42 5.57 11.70
CA ASP A 412 13.03 6.40 12.75
C ASP A 412 13.64 7.67 12.17
N LEU A 413 14.41 7.54 11.07
CA LEU A 413 15.05 8.66 10.39
C LEU A 413 14.04 9.64 9.79
N GLU A 414 12.89 9.15 9.32
CA GLU A 414 11.88 9.99 8.68
C GLU A 414 10.80 10.49 9.64
N GLY A 415 10.70 9.97 10.86
CA GLY A 415 9.57 10.28 11.74
C GLY A 415 8.27 9.66 11.22
N PHE A 416 8.30 8.36 10.95
CA PHE A 416 7.16 7.62 10.44
C PHE A 416 6.71 6.59 11.50
N TYR A 417 5.43 6.54 11.82
CA TYR A 417 4.90 5.64 12.84
C TYR A 417 4.63 4.25 12.24
N LEU A 418 4.98 3.18 12.95
CA LEU A 418 4.77 1.82 12.50
C LEU A 418 3.75 1.10 13.38
N HIS A 419 2.77 0.48 12.70
CA HIS A 419 1.89 -0.54 13.24
C HIS A 419 2.37 -1.91 12.75
N VAL A 420 3.04 -2.65 13.64
CA VAL A 420 3.65 -3.94 13.33
C VAL A 420 2.66 -5.06 13.68
N GLU A 421 2.47 -6.00 12.76
CA GLU A 421 1.71 -7.22 13.07
C GLU A 421 2.64 -8.42 13.19
N GLY A 422 2.23 -9.38 14.02
CA GLY A 422 2.79 -10.73 13.96
C GLY A 422 2.51 -11.40 12.62
N PRO A 423 3.17 -12.52 12.31
CA PRO A 423 3.27 -13.05 10.95
C PRO A 423 2.04 -13.85 10.49
N SER A 424 0.87 -13.66 11.09
CA SER A 424 -0.27 -14.57 10.97
C SER A 424 -1.52 -13.88 10.43
N TRP A 425 -2.19 -14.56 9.50
CA TRP A 425 -3.54 -14.26 9.05
C TRP A 425 -4.40 -15.52 9.24
N ALA A 426 -4.87 -15.70 10.48
CA ALA A 426 -5.38 -17.00 10.92
C ALA A 426 -6.67 -17.44 10.21
N ASN A 427 -7.45 -16.50 9.67
CA ASN A 427 -8.66 -16.80 8.88
C ASN A 427 -8.40 -17.77 7.71
N HIS A 428 -7.16 -17.81 7.20
CA HIS A 428 -6.76 -18.58 6.02
C HIS A 428 -6.01 -19.87 6.37
N GLY A 429 -6.67 -20.77 7.10
CA GLY A 429 -6.17 -22.12 7.36
C GLY A 429 -5.58 -22.35 8.75
N SER A 430 -5.65 -21.36 9.65
CA SER A 430 -5.25 -21.48 11.05
C SER A 430 -6.42 -21.26 12.02
N SER A 431 -6.13 -21.18 13.32
CA SER A 431 -7.10 -20.88 14.39
C SER A 431 -6.37 -20.45 15.65
N LEU A 432 -6.91 -19.46 16.37
CA LEU A 432 -6.36 -18.90 17.61
C LEU A 432 -7.22 -19.26 18.82
N GLY A 433 -6.55 -19.50 19.93
CA GLY A 433 -7.14 -19.82 21.23
C GLY A 433 -7.64 -21.26 21.36
N ASP A 434 -7.40 -22.09 20.34
CA ASP A 434 -7.87 -23.48 20.29
C ASP A 434 -6.78 -24.48 20.72
N GLY A 435 -5.68 -24.01 21.33
CA GLY A 435 -4.61 -24.83 21.88
C GLY A 435 -3.65 -25.41 20.83
N LYS A 436 -3.64 -24.82 19.63
CA LYS A 436 -2.74 -25.22 18.54
C LYS A 436 -1.35 -24.61 18.72
N PRO A 437 -0.28 -25.18 18.12
CA PRO A 437 1.08 -24.64 18.25
C PRO A 437 1.22 -23.16 17.86
N ILE A 438 0.38 -22.66 16.95
CA ILE A 438 0.35 -21.25 16.57
C ILE A 438 0.07 -20.32 17.76
N ASP A 439 -0.71 -20.75 18.75
CA ASP A 439 -1.06 -19.91 19.91
C ASP A 439 0.18 -19.52 20.70
N GLN A 440 1.08 -20.48 20.95
CA GLN A 440 2.35 -20.23 21.64
C GLN A 440 3.34 -19.52 20.72
N TYR A 441 3.41 -19.93 19.45
CA TYR A 441 4.30 -19.31 18.46
C TYR A 441 4.07 -17.79 18.34
N ILE A 442 2.83 -17.31 18.38
CA ILE A 442 2.55 -15.86 18.32
C ILE A 442 3.14 -15.12 19.52
N TYR A 443 3.07 -15.66 20.74
CA TYR A 443 3.75 -15.07 21.89
C TYR A 443 5.27 -15.10 21.69
N ASP A 444 5.84 -16.25 21.32
CA ASP A 444 7.28 -16.39 21.15
C ASP A 444 7.82 -15.46 20.06
N GLU A 445 7.10 -15.33 18.95
CA GLU A 445 7.48 -14.48 17.82
C GLU A 445 7.38 -13.00 18.15
N THR A 446 6.28 -12.57 18.79
CA THR A 446 6.14 -11.16 19.21
C THR A 446 7.15 -10.79 20.30
N ASN A 447 7.54 -11.75 21.15
CA ASN A 447 8.65 -11.57 22.10
C ASN A 447 9.97 -11.31 21.36
N ARG A 448 10.27 -12.10 20.33
CA ARG A 448 11.47 -11.88 19.49
C ARG A 448 11.42 -10.54 18.74
N ILE A 449 10.25 -10.11 18.26
CA ILE A 449 10.05 -8.80 17.63
C ILE A 449 10.37 -7.66 18.61
N ASP A 450 9.83 -7.69 19.84
CA ASP A 450 10.13 -6.68 20.86
C ASP A 450 11.61 -6.70 21.26
N ASP A 451 12.18 -7.90 21.42
CA ASP A 451 13.60 -8.07 21.77
C ASP A 451 14.53 -7.46 20.73
N ALA A 452 14.21 -7.63 19.44
CA ALA A 452 15.03 -7.14 18.33
C ALA A 452 14.78 -5.67 18.00
N TYR A 453 13.51 -5.22 18.02
CA TYR A 453 13.11 -3.94 17.41
C TYR A 453 12.45 -2.95 18.38
N GLY A 454 12.21 -3.33 19.64
CA GLY A 454 11.43 -2.52 20.58
C GLY A 454 12.02 -1.15 20.95
N ASN A 455 13.33 -0.91 20.69
CA ASN A 455 13.96 0.39 20.97
C ASN A 455 13.67 1.46 19.91
N HIS A 456 13.23 1.06 18.72
CA HIS A 456 12.96 1.99 17.62
C HIS A 456 11.79 2.91 17.99
N PRO A 457 11.97 4.25 18.03
CA PRO A 457 10.89 5.17 18.35
C PRO A 457 9.73 5.13 17.33
N SER A 458 9.98 4.68 16.10
CA SER A 458 8.95 4.43 15.09
C SER A 458 8.03 3.27 15.43
N PHE A 459 8.47 2.29 16.22
CA PHE A 459 7.62 1.19 16.67
C PHE A 459 6.59 1.73 17.67
N CYS A 460 5.36 1.99 17.22
CA CYS A 460 4.32 2.64 18.01
C CYS A 460 3.22 1.68 18.44
N MET A 461 2.84 0.77 17.55
CA MET A 461 1.65 -0.06 17.71
C MET A 461 1.96 -1.51 17.33
N MET A 462 1.38 -2.48 18.04
CA MET A 462 1.50 -3.89 17.71
C MET A 462 0.17 -4.65 17.81
N ALA A 463 -0.07 -5.55 16.86
CA ALA A 463 -1.15 -6.54 16.90
C ALA A 463 -0.61 -7.97 16.72
N TYR A 464 -1.41 -8.98 17.02
CA TYR A 464 -1.03 -10.38 16.80
C TYR A 464 -0.77 -10.71 15.31
N GLY A 465 -1.47 -10.00 14.42
CA GLY A 465 -1.75 -10.42 13.04
C GLY A 465 -3.05 -9.80 12.51
N ASN A 466 -3.48 -10.28 11.34
CA ASN A 466 -4.70 -9.81 10.67
C ASN A 466 -5.86 -10.81 10.86
N GLU A 467 -7.10 -10.32 10.96
CA GLU A 467 -8.36 -11.07 10.86
C GLU A 467 -8.29 -12.51 11.44
N PRO A 468 -8.49 -12.67 12.77
CA PRO A 468 -8.33 -13.94 13.44
C PRO A 468 -9.42 -14.95 13.03
N ARG A 469 -9.23 -16.21 13.42
CA ARG A 469 -10.26 -17.24 13.37
C ARG A 469 -10.15 -18.11 14.62
N GLY A 470 -11.25 -18.73 15.04
CA GLY A 470 -11.27 -19.72 16.11
C GLY A 470 -12.42 -19.54 17.07
N GLY A 471 -12.78 -20.60 17.80
CA GLY A 471 -13.90 -20.58 18.75
C GLY A 471 -13.62 -19.69 19.97
N HIS A 472 -12.34 -19.56 20.33
CA HIS A 472 -11.88 -18.84 21.52
C HIS A 472 -10.99 -17.63 21.20
N GLN A 473 -10.97 -17.20 19.93
CA GLN A 473 -10.08 -16.14 19.42
C GLN A 473 -10.13 -14.85 20.25
N ALA A 474 -11.32 -14.36 20.63
CA ALA A 474 -11.45 -13.10 21.37
C ALA A 474 -10.88 -13.21 22.79
N ALA A 475 -11.09 -14.34 23.46
CA ALA A 475 -10.53 -14.58 24.79
C ALA A 475 -9.01 -14.73 24.75
N TYR A 476 -8.46 -15.36 23.71
CA TYR A 476 -7.02 -15.43 23.46
C TYR A 476 -6.43 -14.03 23.22
N LEU A 477 -7.05 -13.24 22.34
CA LEU A 477 -6.55 -11.89 22.01
C LEU A 477 -6.65 -10.91 23.19
N ASN A 478 -7.67 -11.02 24.05
CA ASN A 478 -7.72 -10.25 25.30
C ASN A 478 -6.49 -10.55 26.17
N LYS A 479 -6.14 -11.83 26.36
CA LYS A 479 -4.96 -12.24 27.14
C LYS A 479 -3.64 -11.82 26.46
N PHE A 480 -3.61 -11.82 25.13
CA PHE A 480 -2.45 -11.35 24.37
C PHE A 480 -2.21 -9.86 24.62
N VAL A 481 -3.26 -9.03 24.55
CA VAL A 481 -3.16 -7.59 24.84
C VAL A 481 -2.77 -7.35 26.29
N ASP A 482 -3.43 -8.01 27.25
CA ASP A 482 -3.10 -7.89 28.69
C ASP A 482 -1.63 -8.25 28.96
N TYR A 483 -1.12 -9.31 28.32
CA TYR A 483 0.28 -9.72 28.43
C TYR A 483 1.23 -8.62 27.97
N TRP A 484 0.99 -8.04 26.79
CA TRP A 484 1.88 -7.04 26.22
C TRP A 484 1.84 -5.70 26.96
N VAL A 485 0.65 -5.26 27.36
CA VAL A 485 0.47 -4.06 28.21
C VAL A 485 1.27 -4.19 29.51
N ALA A 486 1.27 -5.38 30.14
CA ALA A 486 2.01 -5.64 31.36
C ALA A 486 3.53 -5.79 31.12
N LYS A 487 3.93 -6.36 29.99
CA LYS A 487 5.33 -6.68 29.68
C LYS A 487 6.12 -5.45 29.28
N ASP A 488 5.61 -4.65 28.35
CA ASP A 488 6.35 -3.53 27.77
C ASP A 488 5.47 -2.32 27.45
N PRO A 489 5.56 -1.21 28.22
CA PRO A 489 4.70 -0.04 28.03
C PRO A 489 5.18 0.94 26.94
N ARG A 490 6.21 0.60 26.14
CA ARG A 490 6.75 1.51 25.09
C ARG A 490 5.84 1.65 23.87
N HIS A 491 4.93 0.70 23.66
CA HIS A 491 4.04 0.60 22.50
C HIS A 491 2.58 0.51 22.95
N LEU A 492 1.64 0.77 22.03
CA LEU A 492 0.23 0.46 22.22
C LEU A 492 -0.14 -0.88 21.56
N TYR A 493 -1.07 -1.61 22.15
CA TYR A 493 -1.43 -2.96 21.71
C TYR A 493 -2.91 -3.08 21.36
N THR A 494 -3.17 -3.78 20.27
CA THR A 494 -4.52 -4.18 19.85
C THR A 494 -4.57 -5.68 19.59
N GLY A 495 -5.77 -6.25 19.60
CA GLY A 495 -5.94 -7.67 19.37
C GLY A 495 -5.57 -8.01 17.94
N ALA A 496 -6.29 -7.42 17.00
CA ALA A 496 -6.13 -7.67 15.57
C ALA A 496 -6.73 -6.53 14.72
N SER A 497 -6.24 -6.40 13.50
CA SER A 497 -6.90 -5.62 12.46
C SER A 497 -8.05 -6.43 11.85
N THR A 498 -9.27 -5.87 11.80
CA THR A 498 -10.48 -6.68 11.48
C THR A 498 -11.55 -6.00 10.63
N GLY A 499 -12.32 -6.82 9.91
CA GLY A 499 -13.61 -6.42 9.35
C GLY A 499 -14.73 -6.38 10.39
N MET A 500 -15.93 -5.94 9.99
CA MET A 500 -17.09 -5.84 10.90
C MET A 500 -17.64 -7.18 11.41
N SER A 501 -17.36 -8.31 10.76
CA SER A 501 -17.92 -9.62 11.14
C SER A 501 -17.19 -10.31 12.29
N TRP A 502 -16.04 -9.79 12.73
CA TRP A 502 -15.25 -10.40 13.81
C TRP A 502 -15.79 -10.03 15.20
N PRO A 503 -15.64 -10.91 16.20
CA PRO A 503 -15.97 -10.57 17.58
C PRO A 503 -15.13 -9.39 18.06
N TRP A 504 -15.66 -8.62 19.02
CA TRP A 504 -14.89 -7.57 19.68
C TRP A 504 -13.88 -8.16 20.67
N VAL A 505 -12.70 -7.53 20.73
CA VAL A 505 -11.71 -7.74 21.79
C VAL A 505 -11.85 -6.57 22.75
N ASN A 506 -11.97 -6.84 24.04
CA ASN A 506 -12.38 -5.85 25.04
C ASN A 506 -11.18 -5.14 25.70
N GLN A 507 -9.98 -5.74 25.65
CA GLN A 507 -8.77 -5.21 26.29
C GLN A 507 -7.93 -4.32 25.37
N GLU A 508 -8.38 -4.06 24.14
CA GLU A 508 -7.63 -3.28 23.16
C GLU A 508 -7.35 -1.85 23.65
N GLN A 509 -6.13 -1.36 23.43
CA GLN A 509 -5.79 0.04 23.70
C GLN A 509 -6.26 0.98 22.58
N PHE A 510 -6.46 0.44 21.38
CA PHE A 510 -7.02 1.13 20.21
C PHE A 510 -7.69 0.12 19.28
N ILE A 511 -8.65 0.59 18.49
CA ILE A 511 -9.45 -0.23 17.56
C ILE A 511 -8.91 -0.06 16.15
N VAL A 512 -8.70 -1.18 15.44
CA VAL A 512 -8.44 -1.20 13.99
C VAL A 512 -9.52 -2.01 13.31
N ARG A 513 -10.55 -1.31 12.79
CA ARG A 513 -11.74 -2.00 12.28
C ARG A 513 -12.42 -1.28 11.11
N SER A 514 -13.05 -2.05 10.24
CA SER A 514 -13.58 -1.55 8.95
C SER A 514 -14.92 -0.80 9.02
N GLY A 515 -15.46 -0.50 10.21
CA GLY A 515 -16.78 0.11 10.37
C GLY A 515 -16.92 1.51 9.72
N PRO A 516 -16.08 2.48 10.11
CA PRO A 516 -16.09 3.84 9.58
C PRO A 516 -15.33 3.96 8.24
N ARG A 517 -15.78 3.25 7.21
CA ARG A 517 -15.20 3.29 5.86
C ARG A 517 -16.25 3.35 4.74
N GLY A 518 -15.81 3.76 3.56
CA GLY A 518 -16.56 3.78 2.32
C GLY A 518 -17.41 5.03 2.08
N LEU A 519 -17.90 5.11 0.84
CA LEU A 519 -18.75 6.18 0.34
C LEU A 519 -20.15 5.65 -0.01
N GLU A 520 -21.17 6.38 0.41
CA GLU A 520 -22.57 6.07 0.15
C GLU A 520 -23.03 6.42 -1.28
N TRP A 521 -22.11 6.74 -2.19
CA TRP A 521 -22.40 7.28 -3.53
C TRP A 521 -23.13 6.31 -4.46
N ALA A 522 -23.19 5.02 -4.15
CA ALA A 522 -24.04 4.09 -4.91
C ALA A 522 -25.55 4.32 -4.67
N SER A 523 -25.92 4.87 -3.51
CA SER A 523 -27.31 5.03 -3.06
C SER A 523 -27.71 6.48 -2.84
N THR A 524 -26.73 7.34 -2.54
CA THR A 524 -26.95 8.75 -2.21
C THR A 524 -26.16 9.64 -3.16
N ARG A 525 -26.73 10.79 -3.54
CA ARG A 525 -26.02 11.80 -4.34
C ARG A 525 -24.76 12.28 -3.60
N PRO A 526 -23.61 12.43 -4.29
CA PRO A 526 -22.37 12.91 -3.68
C PRO A 526 -22.54 14.27 -3.01
N ASN A 527 -22.02 14.37 -1.79
CA ASN A 527 -21.99 15.54 -0.92
C ASN A 527 -20.83 15.37 0.08
N THR A 528 -20.52 16.41 0.85
CA THR A 528 -19.48 16.37 1.92
C THR A 528 -20.05 16.70 3.31
N LEU A 529 -21.35 16.44 3.52
CA LEU A 529 -22.03 16.69 4.80
C LEU A 529 -21.90 15.52 5.77
N THR A 530 -21.68 14.31 5.26
CA THR A 530 -21.61 13.09 6.08
C THR A 530 -20.25 12.94 6.73
N ASN A 531 -20.22 12.22 7.85
CA ASN A 531 -19.04 11.87 8.62
C ASN A 531 -19.19 10.43 9.15
N PHE A 532 -18.24 9.95 9.96
CA PHE A 532 -18.27 8.63 10.57
C PHE A 532 -18.62 8.63 12.07
N TYR A 533 -19.12 9.75 12.62
CA TYR A 533 -19.29 9.92 14.06
C TYR A 533 -20.21 8.86 14.65
N ASP A 534 -21.34 8.57 13.99
CA ASP A 534 -22.28 7.55 14.45
C ASP A 534 -21.68 6.15 14.52
N ALA A 535 -20.65 5.85 13.73
CA ALA A 535 -19.98 4.56 13.74
C ALA A 535 -18.95 4.43 14.89
N ILE A 536 -18.53 5.54 15.51
CA ILE A 536 -17.45 5.55 16.51
C ILE A 536 -17.88 6.08 17.89
N LYS A 537 -19.01 6.79 17.99
CA LYS A 537 -19.43 7.52 19.21
C LYS A 537 -19.53 6.67 20.49
N ASP A 538 -19.75 5.37 20.34
CA ASP A 538 -19.91 4.43 21.46
C ASP A 538 -18.58 3.77 21.88
N HIS A 539 -17.45 4.18 21.28
CA HIS A 539 -16.12 3.67 21.57
C HIS A 539 -15.27 4.73 22.30
N PRO A 540 -14.84 4.49 23.55
CA PRO A 540 -14.12 5.47 24.36
C PRO A 540 -12.60 5.51 24.12
N ILE A 541 -12.09 4.71 23.19
CA ILE A 541 -10.67 4.57 22.85
C ILE A 541 -10.43 4.95 21.37
N PRO A 542 -9.18 5.18 20.94
CA PRO A 542 -8.87 5.54 19.57
C PRO A 542 -9.40 4.53 18.56
N TYR A 543 -10.04 5.04 17.50
CA TYR A 543 -10.56 4.23 16.41
C TYR A 543 -9.86 4.58 15.09
N ILE A 544 -9.20 3.58 14.51
CA ILE A 544 -8.56 3.62 13.20
C ILE A 544 -9.43 2.85 12.21
N SER A 545 -9.78 3.47 11.08
CA SER A 545 -10.48 2.77 9.99
C SER A 545 -9.56 1.79 9.29
N HIS A 546 -9.96 0.51 9.27
CA HIS A 546 -9.21 -0.55 8.60
C HIS A 546 -9.47 -0.58 7.08
N GLU A 547 -8.39 -0.52 6.30
CA GLU A 547 -8.36 -0.68 4.83
C GLU A 547 -9.33 0.25 4.09
N VAL A 548 -9.09 1.55 4.22
CA VAL A 548 -9.77 2.63 3.51
C VAL A 548 -9.32 2.69 2.05
N GLY A 549 -10.18 3.15 1.14
CA GLY A 549 -9.77 3.43 -0.25
C GLY A 549 -9.74 2.22 -1.19
N GLN A 550 -10.70 1.31 -1.06
CA GLN A 550 -10.76 0.06 -1.85
C GLN A 550 -11.32 0.27 -3.26
N TYR A 551 -10.82 1.28 -3.98
CA TYR A 551 -11.30 1.73 -5.29
C TYR A 551 -10.27 1.38 -6.35
N CYS A 552 -10.63 0.64 -7.40
CA CYS A 552 -9.67 0.26 -8.43
C CYS A 552 -9.57 1.26 -9.58
N ALA A 553 -8.35 1.45 -10.08
CA ALA A 553 -8.09 2.01 -11.40
C ALA A 553 -7.77 0.90 -12.43
N PHE A 554 -7.88 1.22 -13.71
CA PHE A 554 -7.50 0.33 -14.80
C PHE A 554 -5.98 0.10 -14.82
N PRO A 555 -5.46 -1.08 -15.26
CA PRO A 555 -4.03 -1.37 -15.21
C PRO A 555 -3.13 -0.36 -15.94
N ASP A 556 -2.00 -0.03 -15.31
CA ASP A 556 -0.86 0.57 -16.00
C ASP A 556 -0.04 -0.53 -16.67
N PHE A 557 -0.10 -0.67 -18.00
CA PHE A 557 0.71 -1.68 -18.69
C PHE A 557 2.17 -1.24 -18.94
N THR A 558 2.52 0.03 -18.67
CA THR A 558 3.90 0.50 -18.88
C THR A 558 4.88 -0.08 -17.86
N GLU A 559 4.38 -0.60 -16.74
CA GLU A 559 5.23 -1.22 -15.72
C GLU A 559 5.67 -2.66 -16.04
N ILE A 560 5.09 -3.34 -17.03
CA ILE A 560 5.47 -4.72 -17.39
C ILE A 560 6.99 -4.85 -17.56
N ALA A 561 7.63 -3.86 -18.21
CA ALA A 561 9.07 -3.84 -18.43
C ALA A 561 9.92 -3.67 -17.16
N LYS A 562 9.33 -3.22 -16.04
CA LYS A 562 10.02 -2.97 -14.76
C LYS A 562 10.19 -4.24 -13.92
N TYR A 563 9.44 -5.30 -14.22
CA TYR A 563 9.50 -6.61 -13.55
C TYR A 563 10.76 -7.41 -13.98
N THR A 564 11.92 -6.84 -13.67
CA THR A 564 13.24 -7.35 -14.06
C THR A 564 13.74 -8.46 -13.13
N GLY A 565 13.25 -8.53 -11.89
CA GLY A 565 13.69 -9.49 -10.88
C GLY A 565 12.93 -10.82 -10.88
N VAL A 566 12.68 -11.35 -9.68
CA VAL A 566 12.18 -12.73 -9.49
C VAL A 566 10.72 -12.91 -9.88
N HIS A 567 9.88 -11.89 -9.68
CA HIS A 567 8.47 -11.91 -10.03
C HIS A 567 8.24 -11.25 -11.40
N LYS A 568 7.36 -11.84 -12.20
CA LYS A 568 6.96 -11.39 -13.54
C LYS A 568 5.48 -11.03 -13.58
N ALA A 569 5.15 -9.95 -14.26
CA ALA A 569 3.77 -9.47 -14.41
C ALA A 569 3.00 -10.21 -15.51
N LYS A 570 2.97 -11.56 -15.45
CA LYS A 570 2.27 -12.41 -16.41
C LYS A 570 0.76 -12.17 -16.44
N ASN A 571 0.19 -11.80 -15.30
CA ASN A 571 -1.16 -11.26 -15.16
C ASN A 571 -1.37 -10.00 -16.02
N PHE A 572 -0.47 -9.02 -15.97
CA PHE A 572 -0.58 -7.79 -16.78
C PHE A 572 -0.38 -8.08 -18.27
N GLU A 573 0.56 -8.96 -18.64
CA GLU A 573 0.70 -9.41 -20.04
C GLU A 573 -0.60 -10.03 -20.55
N LEU A 574 -1.26 -10.87 -19.73
CA LEU A 574 -2.55 -11.47 -20.05
C LEU A 574 -3.64 -10.41 -20.23
N PHE A 575 -3.78 -9.47 -19.29
CA PHE A 575 -4.79 -8.42 -19.37
C PHE A 575 -4.57 -7.49 -20.57
N GLN A 576 -3.31 -7.18 -20.90
CA GLN A 576 -2.97 -6.36 -22.07
C GLN A 576 -3.32 -7.07 -23.38
N GLU A 577 -2.98 -8.35 -23.49
CA GLU A 577 -3.29 -9.16 -24.67
C GLU A 577 -4.80 -9.36 -24.82
N ASP A 578 -5.53 -9.61 -23.73
CA ASP A 578 -6.99 -9.73 -23.75
C ASP A 578 -7.67 -8.41 -24.15
N LEU A 579 -7.19 -7.26 -23.66
CA LEU A 579 -7.69 -5.95 -24.09
C LEU A 579 -7.46 -5.71 -25.59
N LYS A 580 -6.32 -6.17 -26.13
CA LYS A 580 -6.01 -6.09 -27.56
C LYS A 580 -6.91 -7.00 -28.39
N ASP A 581 -7.20 -8.21 -27.92
CA ASP A 581 -8.14 -9.14 -28.55
C ASP A 581 -9.57 -8.59 -28.57
N HIS A 582 -9.90 -7.73 -27.61
CA HIS A 582 -11.14 -6.94 -27.58
C HIS A 582 -11.04 -5.59 -28.31
N PHE A 583 -9.99 -5.36 -29.10
CA PHE A 583 -9.77 -4.20 -29.98
C PHE A 583 -9.66 -2.85 -29.26
N MET A 584 -9.20 -2.84 -28.01
CA MET A 584 -9.08 -1.65 -27.17
C MET A 584 -7.66 -1.40 -26.64
N GLY A 585 -6.63 -2.09 -27.19
CA GLY A 585 -5.25 -1.94 -26.73
C GLY A 585 -4.69 -0.51 -26.84
N ASP A 586 -5.19 0.29 -27.79
CA ASP A 586 -4.88 1.71 -27.99
C ASP A 586 -5.55 2.64 -26.97
N GLU A 587 -6.58 2.17 -26.25
CA GLU A 587 -7.32 2.94 -25.26
C GLU A 587 -6.78 2.73 -23.82
N ALA A 588 -5.86 1.79 -23.60
CA ALA A 588 -5.39 1.40 -22.26
C ALA A 588 -4.93 2.60 -21.40
N HIS A 589 -4.14 3.51 -21.97
CA HIS A 589 -3.68 4.68 -21.24
C HIS A 589 -4.82 5.65 -20.89
N LYS A 590 -5.79 5.83 -21.79
CA LYS A 590 -6.98 6.65 -21.51
C LYS A 590 -7.79 6.03 -20.37
N PHE A 591 -7.96 4.71 -20.38
CA PHE A 591 -8.68 4.00 -19.33
C PHE A 591 -8.00 4.15 -17.98
N LEU A 592 -6.66 4.00 -17.91
CA LEU A 592 -5.88 4.25 -16.70
C LEU A 592 -6.11 5.68 -16.18
N MET A 593 -5.97 6.68 -17.04
CA MET A 593 -6.09 8.09 -16.63
C MET A 593 -7.51 8.42 -16.15
N SER A 594 -8.54 8.01 -16.89
CA SER A 594 -9.94 8.32 -16.54
C SER A 594 -10.40 7.60 -15.29
N SER A 595 -10.13 6.29 -15.17
CA SER A 595 -10.48 5.53 -13.97
C SER A 595 -9.68 6.00 -12.74
N GLY A 596 -8.40 6.34 -12.92
CA GLY A 596 -7.54 6.88 -11.85
C GLY A 596 -8.03 8.23 -11.30
N LYS A 597 -8.58 9.10 -12.14
CA LYS A 597 -9.21 10.36 -11.68
C LYS A 597 -10.47 10.13 -10.84
N LEU A 598 -11.30 9.15 -11.21
CA LEU A 598 -12.44 8.75 -10.38
C LEU A 598 -11.98 8.11 -9.06
N GLN A 599 -10.99 7.22 -9.10
CA GLN A 599 -10.37 6.64 -7.91
C GLN A 599 -9.87 7.74 -6.94
N LEU A 600 -9.16 8.74 -7.46
CA LEU A 600 -8.69 9.89 -6.67
C LEU A 600 -9.85 10.65 -6.02
N LEU A 601 -10.96 10.84 -6.74
CA LEU A 601 -12.15 11.50 -6.21
C LEU A 601 -12.75 10.73 -5.03
N CYS A 602 -12.75 9.40 -5.11
CA CYS A 602 -13.19 8.53 -4.02
C CYS A 602 -12.25 8.59 -2.81
N TYR A 603 -10.92 8.53 -3.01
CA TYR A 603 -9.94 8.71 -1.93
C TYR A 603 -10.14 10.06 -1.22
N LYS A 604 -10.23 11.15 -1.98
CA LYS A 604 -10.48 12.49 -1.44
C LYS A 604 -11.77 12.54 -0.63
N GLY A 605 -12.86 11.99 -1.16
CA GLY A 605 -14.15 11.98 -0.46
C GLY A 605 -14.08 11.27 0.89
N GLU A 606 -13.42 10.10 0.93
CA GLU A 606 -13.35 9.27 2.13
C GLU A 606 -12.36 9.80 3.18
N ILE A 607 -11.18 10.26 2.76
CA ILE A 607 -10.18 10.86 3.67
C ILE A 607 -10.72 12.16 4.28
N GLU A 608 -11.35 13.03 3.49
CA GLU A 608 -11.96 14.23 4.06
C GLU A 608 -13.12 13.89 5.02
N LYS A 609 -13.87 12.82 4.75
CA LYS A 609 -14.91 12.29 5.65
C LYS A 609 -14.31 11.83 6.98
N ALA A 610 -13.15 11.16 6.95
CA ALA A 610 -12.39 10.83 8.15
C ALA A 610 -11.92 12.09 8.90
N LEU A 611 -11.28 13.03 8.21
CA LEU A 611 -10.75 14.26 8.80
C LEU A 611 -11.85 15.14 9.41
N ARG A 612 -13.07 15.15 8.87
CA ARG A 612 -14.20 15.91 9.42
C ARG A 612 -14.96 15.19 10.55
N THR A 613 -14.58 13.97 10.92
CA THR A 613 -15.26 13.17 11.95
C THR A 613 -14.74 13.52 13.35
N PRO A 614 -15.53 14.16 14.23
CA PRO A 614 -15.09 14.48 15.59
C PRO A 614 -14.67 13.23 16.36
N GLY A 615 -13.56 13.31 17.09
CA GLY A 615 -13.07 12.21 17.93
C GLY A 615 -12.46 11.03 17.18
N PHE A 616 -12.30 11.11 15.85
CA PHE A 616 -11.70 10.04 15.07
C PHE A 616 -10.17 10.05 15.16
N ALA A 617 -9.55 8.87 15.28
CA ALA A 617 -8.12 8.77 15.54
C ALA A 617 -7.27 8.62 14.27
N GLY A 618 -7.82 8.04 13.20
CA GLY A 618 -7.09 7.88 11.96
C GLY A 618 -7.73 6.93 10.96
N PHE A 619 -7.01 6.69 9.87
CA PHE A 619 -7.31 5.65 8.89
C PHE A 619 -6.03 4.95 8.47
N GLU A 620 -6.18 3.72 7.99
CA GLU A 620 -5.15 2.99 7.25
C GLU A 620 -5.69 2.73 5.83
N LEU A 621 -5.05 3.28 4.80
CA LEU A 621 -5.39 2.95 3.42
C LEU A 621 -5.05 1.48 3.14
N LEU A 622 -5.88 0.79 2.36
CA LEU A 622 -5.53 -0.56 1.85
C LEU A 622 -4.19 -0.55 1.08
N GLY A 623 -3.88 0.58 0.44
CA GLY A 623 -2.56 0.85 -0.12
C GLY A 623 -2.49 2.22 -0.77
N LEU A 624 -1.35 2.91 -0.60
CA LEU A 624 -0.98 4.04 -1.46
C LEU A 624 -0.42 3.52 -2.81
N ASN A 625 0.28 2.39 -2.77
CA ASN A 625 0.71 1.59 -3.91
C ASN A 625 -0.29 0.48 -4.24
N ASP A 626 -0.22 -0.04 -5.46
CA ASP A 626 -0.95 -1.25 -5.83
C ASP A 626 -0.50 -2.47 -5.05
N TYR A 627 -1.48 -3.32 -4.78
CA TYR A 627 -1.31 -4.61 -4.15
C TYR A 627 -1.39 -5.71 -5.23
N SER A 628 -0.30 -6.45 -5.40
CA SER A 628 -0.16 -7.38 -6.52
C SER A 628 -0.76 -8.76 -6.27
N GLY A 629 -1.16 -9.03 -5.03
CA GLY A 629 -1.89 -10.23 -4.59
C GLY A 629 -3.39 -10.19 -4.84
N GLN A 630 -4.09 -11.24 -4.40
CA GLN A 630 -5.56 -11.34 -4.38
C GLN A 630 -6.27 -10.97 -5.69
N GLY A 631 -5.78 -11.48 -6.82
CA GLY A 631 -6.32 -11.16 -8.14
C GLY A 631 -5.75 -9.88 -8.75
N THR A 632 -4.65 -9.32 -8.25
CA THR A 632 -4.11 -8.01 -8.71
C THR A 632 -5.04 -6.85 -8.30
N ALA A 633 -4.98 -6.42 -7.05
CA ALA A 633 -5.79 -5.32 -6.53
C ALA A 633 -5.17 -3.95 -6.83
N LEU A 634 -5.68 -3.30 -7.88
CA LEU A 634 -5.15 -2.01 -8.39
C LEU A 634 -5.71 -0.79 -7.66
N VAL A 635 -5.59 -0.80 -6.34
CA VAL A 635 -6.18 0.21 -5.45
C VAL A 635 -5.29 1.44 -5.25
N GLY A 636 -3.99 1.33 -5.49
CA GLY A 636 -3.06 2.43 -5.23
C GLY A 636 -3.13 3.55 -6.26
N VAL A 637 -2.81 4.78 -5.83
CA VAL A 637 -2.50 5.89 -6.75
C VAL A 637 -1.07 5.83 -7.28
N LEU A 638 -0.23 5.05 -6.60
CA LEU A 638 1.09 4.61 -7.03
C LEU A 638 0.99 3.17 -7.50
N ASN A 639 1.91 2.76 -8.37
CA ASN A 639 2.06 1.36 -8.71
C ASN A 639 2.87 0.60 -7.65
N VAL A 640 3.03 -0.72 -7.81
CA VAL A 640 3.74 -1.59 -6.85
C VAL A 640 5.19 -1.16 -6.57
N PHE A 641 5.82 -0.44 -7.51
CA PHE A 641 7.18 0.11 -7.36
C PHE A 641 7.22 1.46 -6.64
N TRP A 642 6.09 1.93 -6.09
CA TRP A 642 5.91 3.24 -5.47
C TRP A 642 6.09 4.41 -6.45
N GLN A 643 5.78 4.20 -7.73
CA GLN A 643 5.89 5.21 -8.77
C GLN A 643 4.51 5.76 -9.14
N SER A 644 4.45 7.06 -9.48
CA SER A 644 3.19 7.68 -9.91
C SER A 644 2.69 7.06 -11.21
N LYS A 645 1.39 6.77 -11.24
CA LYS A 645 0.64 6.36 -12.45
C LYS A 645 0.25 7.53 -13.37
N GLY A 646 0.59 8.76 -12.99
CA GLY A 646 0.47 9.95 -13.84
C GLY A 646 -0.78 10.82 -13.64
N TYR A 647 -1.87 10.32 -13.06
CA TYR A 647 -3.10 11.10 -12.86
C TYR A 647 -3.13 11.95 -11.57
N VAL A 648 -2.19 11.74 -10.65
CA VAL A 648 -2.03 12.55 -9.43
C VAL A 648 -0.57 12.58 -8.97
N ASN A 649 -0.16 13.72 -8.41
CA ASN A 649 1.13 13.87 -7.73
C ASN A 649 0.97 14.06 -6.22
N ALA A 650 2.09 13.94 -5.50
CA ALA A 650 2.17 14.05 -4.05
C ALA A 650 1.53 15.34 -3.49
N ASN A 651 1.82 16.50 -4.11
CA ASN A 651 1.29 17.78 -3.65
C ASN A 651 -0.24 17.83 -3.75
N GLN A 652 -0.81 17.34 -4.87
CA GLN A 652 -2.26 17.29 -5.07
C GLN A 652 -2.95 16.35 -4.09
N PHE A 653 -2.35 15.19 -3.79
CA PHE A 653 -2.93 14.25 -2.82
C PHE A 653 -2.86 14.82 -1.39
N LYS A 654 -1.75 15.49 -1.06
CA LYS A 654 -1.54 16.14 0.24
C LYS A 654 -2.51 17.29 0.52
N GLU A 655 -3.14 17.89 -0.49
CA GLU A 655 -4.20 18.91 -0.31
C GLU A 655 -5.40 18.38 0.50
N PHE A 656 -5.68 17.07 0.46
CA PHE A 656 -6.76 16.44 1.23
C PHE A 656 -6.28 15.39 2.24
N SER A 657 -5.00 15.03 2.25
CA SER A 657 -4.42 14.02 3.16
C SER A 657 -3.24 14.55 4.00
N GLY A 658 -3.00 15.86 4.03
CA GLY A 658 -1.91 16.46 4.80
C GLY A 658 -2.21 16.60 6.31
N PRO A 659 -1.24 17.10 7.10
CA PRO A 659 -1.44 17.37 8.53
C PRO A 659 -2.41 18.53 8.78
N VAL A 660 -2.55 19.47 7.84
CA VAL A 660 -3.51 20.57 7.92
C VAL A 660 -4.31 20.64 6.63
N VAL A 661 -5.63 20.45 6.71
CA VAL A 661 -6.52 20.29 5.55
C VAL A 661 -7.73 21.20 5.71
N PRO A 662 -7.89 22.24 4.87
CA PRO A 662 -9.16 22.95 4.71
C PRO A 662 -10.24 22.01 4.17
N LEU A 663 -11.43 22.11 4.73
CA LEU A 663 -12.59 21.26 4.43
C LEU A 663 -13.78 22.14 4.06
N ALA A 664 -14.65 21.65 3.19
CA ALA A 664 -15.92 22.30 2.86
C ALA A 664 -17.06 21.28 2.99
N LEU A 665 -18.11 21.68 3.69
CA LEU A 665 -19.37 20.94 3.81
C LEU A 665 -20.32 21.46 2.73
N ILE A 666 -20.40 20.71 1.64
CA ILE A 666 -21.09 21.05 0.40
C ILE A 666 -22.25 20.07 0.22
N PRO A 667 -23.50 20.56 0.11
CA PRO A 667 -24.70 19.70 0.06
C PRO A 667 -24.87 18.94 -1.26
N LYS A 668 -24.31 19.46 -2.36
CA LYS A 668 -24.35 18.85 -3.70
C LYS A 668 -23.31 19.53 -4.61
N PHE A 669 -22.93 18.85 -5.69
CA PHE A 669 -21.95 19.38 -6.65
C PHE A 669 -22.56 19.85 -7.98
N VAL A 670 -23.87 19.62 -8.18
CA VAL A 670 -24.57 20.01 -9.41
C VAL A 670 -25.73 20.93 -9.07
N TYR A 671 -25.75 22.09 -9.70
CA TYR A 671 -26.66 23.19 -9.43
C TYR A 671 -27.36 23.66 -10.71
N LYS A 672 -28.57 24.19 -10.53
CA LYS A 672 -29.19 25.11 -11.48
C LYS A 672 -28.70 26.53 -11.22
N ASN A 673 -28.67 27.36 -12.25
CA ASN A 673 -28.17 28.73 -12.15
C ASN A 673 -29.07 29.69 -11.35
N ASP A 674 -30.32 29.33 -11.07
CA ASP A 674 -31.22 30.08 -10.18
C ASP A 674 -31.05 29.71 -8.70
N GLU A 675 -30.09 28.83 -8.38
CA GLU A 675 -29.78 28.43 -7.01
C GLU A 675 -28.65 29.28 -6.39
N GLN A 676 -28.37 29.01 -5.12
CA GLN A 676 -27.20 29.51 -4.42
C GLN A 676 -26.24 28.35 -4.11
N PHE A 677 -24.96 28.55 -4.42
CA PHE A 677 -23.91 27.70 -3.88
C PHE A 677 -23.69 28.06 -2.41
N LYS A 678 -23.82 27.06 -1.52
CA LYS A 678 -23.64 27.21 -0.08
C LYS A 678 -22.64 26.19 0.42
N ALA A 679 -21.70 26.64 1.26
CA ALA A 679 -20.74 25.78 1.93
C ALA A 679 -20.46 26.29 3.35
N GLU A 680 -20.33 25.37 4.31
CA GLU A 680 -19.66 25.65 5.58
C GLU A 680 -18.20 25.25 5.46
N ILE A 681 -17.29 26.15 5.83
CA ILE A 681 -15.86 25.93 5.74
C ILE A 681 -15.36 25.50 7.11
N GLN A 682 -14.62 24.40 7.13
CA GLN A 682 -13.97 23.85 8.30
C GLN A 682 -12.49 23.62 8.02
N ILE A 683 -11.74 23.26 9.06
CA ILE A 683 -10.35 22.83 8.93
C ILE A 683 -10.04 21.70 9.93
N ALA A 684 -9.22 20.76 9.48
CA ALA A 684 -8.52 19.82 10.35
C ALA A 684 -7.07 20.28 10.49
N ASN A 685 -6.60 20.50 11.71
CA ASN A 685 -5.23 20.85 12.04
C ASN A 685 -4.65 19.80 12.98
N PHE A 686 -3.82 18.92 12.45
CA PHE A 686 -2.97 17.97 13.17
C PHE A 686 -1.50 18.26 12.85
N GLY A 687 -1.15 19.54 12.68
CA GLY A 687 0.23 20.00 12.58
C GLY A 687 0.92 20.09 13.95
N GLU A 688 2.08 20.75 14.00
CA GLU A 688 2.92 20.87 15.20
C GLU A 688 2.26 21.59 16.39
N GLY A 689 1.18 22.34 16.14
CA GLY A 689 0.50 23.10 17.19
C GLY A 689 -0.60 24.01 16.64
N GLU A 690 -0.99 24.99 17.46
CA GLU A 690 -1.95 26.03 17.05
C GLU A 690 -1.39 26.89 15.91
N ILE A 691 -2.22 27.17 14.90
CA ILE A 691 -1.92 28.17 13.87
C ILE A 691 -2.51 29.50 14.33
N SER A 692 -1.68 30.39 14.88
CA SER A 692 -2.12 31.70 15.35
C SER A 692 -2.37 32.68 14.21
N GLN A 693 -3.40 33.53 14.35
CA GLN A 693 -3.75 34.57 13.38
C GLN A 693 -3.90 34.07 11.93
N ALA A 694 -4.47 32.88 11.77
CA ALA A 694 -4.74 32.28 10.47
C ALA A 694 -5.69 33.17 9.66
N LYS A 695 -5.46 33.26 8.34
CA LYS A 695 -6.20 34.12 7.41
C LYS A 695 -6.82 33.27 6.31
N PRO A 696 -7.98 32.64 6.55
CA PRO A 696 -8.60 31.80 5.54
C PRO A 696 -9.23 32.65 4.43
N GLU A 697 -9.05 32.20 3.19
CA GLU A 697 -9.62 32.82 2.00
C GLU A 697 -10.20 31.76 1.07
N TRP A 698 -11.15 32.15 0.25
CA TRP A 698 -11.80 31.29 -0.72
C TRP A 698 -11.91 31.95 -2.08
N GLU A 699 -11.92 31.11 -3.11
CA GLU A 699 -12.06 31.52 -4.50
C GLU A 699 -13.01 30.57 -5.24
N LEU A 700 -13.69 31.13 -6.23
CA LEU A 700 -14.45 30.39 -7.23
C LEU A 700 -13.87 30.76 -8.59
N THR A 701 -13.38 29.77 -9.32
CA THR A 701 -12.78 29.94 -10.65
C THR A 701 -13.57 29.16 -11.68
N ASN A 702 -13.57 29.58 -12.95
CA ASN A 702 -14.12 28.79 -14.05
C ASN A 702 -13.08 27.81 -14.61
N ALA A 703 -13.48 26.97 -15.56
CA ALA A 703 -12.59 25.99 -16.21
C ALA A 703 -11.34 26.61 -16.90
N ALA A 704 -11.36 27.92 -17.22
CA ALA A 704 -10.20 28.63 -17.76
C ALA A 704 -9.27 29.20 -16.66
N GLY A 705 -9.54 28.92 -15.38
CA GLY A 705 -8.81 29.47 -14.24
C GLY A 705 -9.14 30.94 -13.93
N LYS A 706 -10.14 31.53 -14.60
CA LYS A 706 -10.55 32.90 -14.31
C LYS A 706 -11.36 32.93 -13.02
N MET A 707 -10.91 33.72 -12.05
CA MET A 707 -11.66 34.00 -10.83
C MET A 707 -12.97 34.73 -11.16
N VAL A 708 -14.08 34.18 -10.67
CA VAL A 708 -15.44 34.72 -10.85
C VAL A 708 -16.04 35.22 -9.54
N ALA A 709 -15.60 34.69 -8.40
CA ALA A 709 -15.90 35.21 -7.08
C ALA A 709 -14.75 34.87 -6.10
N SER A 710 -14.60 35.65 -5.03
CA SER A 710 -13.67 35.36 -3.94
C SER A 710 -14.10 36.05 -2.66
N GLY A 711 -13.52 35.65 -1.54
CA GLY A 711 -13.74 36.29 -0.25
C GLY A 711 -12.73 35.88 0.80
N LYS A 712 -12.77 36.60 1.93
CA LYS A 712 -11.96 36.32 3.12
C LYS A 712 -12.88 35.91 4.25
N LEU A 713 -12.43 34.97 5.07
CA LEU A 713 -13.09 34.59 6.32
C LEU A 713 -12.43 35.31 7.50
N ALA A 714 -13.01 35.19 8.68
CA ALA A 714 -12.51 35.85 9.88
C ALA A 714 -11.09 35.37 10.22
N ILE A 715 -10.23 36.31 10.64
CA ILE A 715 -8.92 35.98 11.20
C ILE A 715 -9.15 35.35 12.57
N GLN A 716 -8.56 34.17 12.79
CA GLN A 716 -8.70 33.45 14.05
C GLN A 716 -7.50 32.53 14.29
N ASN A 717 -7.35 32.09 15.53
CA ASN A 717 -6.42 31.03 15.88
C ASN A 717 -7.08 29.67 15.57
N ILE A 718 -6.31 28.73 15.04
CA ILE A 718 -6.79 27.39 14.70
C ILE A 718 -6.08 26.39 15.63
N PRO A 719 -6.74 25.85 16.67
CA PRO A 719 -6.13 24.88 17.57
C PRO A 719 -5.84 23.55 16.88
N VAL A 720 -5.13 22.65 17.55
CA VAL A 720 -4.99 21.26 17.08
C VAL A 720 -6.32 20.52 17.28
N GLY A 721 -6.78 19.82 16.24
CA GLY A 721 -8.04 19.09 16.21
C GLY A 721 -8.75 19.20 14.86
N ASN A 722 -10.01 18.81 14.83
CA ASN A 722 -10.83 18.84 13.63
C ASN A 722 -12.23 19.44 13.88
N ALA A 723 -13.03 19.52 12.82
CA ALA A 723 -14.34 20.18 12.82
C ALA A 723 -14.30 21.66 13.27
N ILE A 724 -13.15 22.33 13.08
CA ILE A 724 -12.96 23.73 13.46
C ILE A 724 -13.60 24.61 12.39
N SER A 725 -14.64 25.37 12.75
CA SER A 725 -15.38 26.22 11.80
C SER A 725 -14.59 27.47 11.40
N LEU A 726 -14.52 27.73 10.10
CA LEU A 726 -13.93 28.95 9.53
C LEU A 726 -14.97 29.96 9.05
N GLY A 727 -16.23 29.54 8.90
CA GLY A 727 -17.35 30.38 8.50
C GLY A 727 -18.22 29.76 7.41
N LYS A 728 -19.22 30.51 6.95
CA LYS A 728 -20.18 30.06 5.92
C LYS A 728 -20.11 30.96 4.70
N ILE A 729 -20.28 30.37 3.53
CA ILE A 729 -20.26 31.05 2.23
C ILE A 729 -21.60 30.83 1.53
N SER A 730 -22.09 31.88 0.88
CA SER A 730 -23.24 31.82 -0.02
C SER A 730 -22.99 32.65 -1.27
N ILE A 731 -23.10 32.04 -2.45
CA ILE A 731 -22.85 32.68 -3.75
C ILE A 731 -24.09 32.44 -4.62
N ALA A 732 -24.74 33.53 -5.07
CA ALA A 732 -25.81 33.41 -6.06
C ALA A 732 -25.22 32.94 -7.39
N LEU A 733 -25.86 31.99 -8.08
CA LEU A 733 -25.36 31.40 -9.32
C LEU A 733 -25.98 32.02 -10.58
N ASN A 734 -26.81 33.07 -10.41
CA ASN A 734 -27.57 33.68 -11.50
C ASN A 734 -26.71 34.42 -12.53
N MET A 735 -25.42 34.67 -12.24
CA MET A 735 -24.48 35.21 -13.24
C MET A 735 -24.11 34.21 -14.34
N PHE A 736 -24.35 32.91 -14.15
CA PHE A 736 -24.04 31.88 -15.13
C PHE A 736 -25.23 31.64 -16.05
N ALA A 737 -25.23 32.29 -17.21
CA ALA A 737 -26.29 32.13 -18.23
C ALA A 737 -26.10 30.89 -19.12
N LYS A 738 -24.93 30.24 -19.06
CA LYS A 738 -24.54 29.05 -19.81
C LYS A 738 -24.08 27.96 -18.84
N ALA A 739 -24.05 26.72 -19.32
CA ALA A 739 -23.49 25.60 -18.56
C ALA A 739 -22.00 25.85 -18.30
N GLU A 740 -21.57 25.76 -17.04
CA GLU A 740 -20.21 26.05 -16.59
C GLU A 740 -19.75 24.99 -15.58
N GLN A 741 -18.47 24.59 -15.69
CA GLN A 741 -17.74 23.92 -14.62
C GLN A 741 -16.96 24.98 -13.85
N LEU A 742 -17.08 24.96 -12.53
CA LEU A 742 -16.41 25.88 -11.61
C LEU A 742 -15.59 25.08 -10.60
N ARG A 743 -14.50 25.67 -10.13
CA ARG A 743 -13.68 25.14 -9.05
C ARG A 743 -13.74 26.06 -7.85
N PHE A 744 -14.24 25.53 -6.73
CA PHE A 744 -14.27 26.19 -5.44
C PHE A 744 -13.04 25.78 -4.64
N SER A 745 -12.22 26.74 -4.20
CA SER A 745 -11.02 26.49 -3.40
C SER A 745 -11.06 27.25 -2.09
N VAL A 746 -10.47 26.66 -1.05
CA VAL A 746 -10.23 27.30 0.26
C VAL A 746 -8.74 27.18 0.56
N SER A 747 -8.13 28.25 1.08
CA SER A 747 -6.72 28.25 1.47
C SER A 747 -6.46 29.07 2.74
N LEU A 748 -5.33 28.83 3.40
CA LEU A 748 -4.81 29.68 4.46
C LEU A 748 -3.68 30.57 3.91
N LYS A 749 -3.96 31.87 3.80
CA LYS A 749 -3.01 32.83 3.22
C LYS A 749 -1.66 32.82 3.93
N GLY A 750 -0.58 32.70 3.16
CA GLY A 750 0.80 32.66 3.66
C GLY A 750 1.30 31.25 4.02
N THR A 751 0.49 30.21 3.76
CA THR A 751 0.88 28.81 3.90
C THR A 751 0.65 28.07 2.58
N SER A 752 1.06 26.80 2.51
CA SER A 752 0.72 25.91 1.39
C SER A 752 -0.63 25.20 1.56
N TYR A 753 -1.34 25.42 2.68
CA TYR A 753 -2.57 24.69 2.99
C TYR A 753 -3.72 25.20 2.13
N LYS A 754 -4.21 24.34 1.24
CA LYS A 754 -5.34 24.60 0.37
C LYS A 754 -6.06 23.31 0.04
N ASN A 755 -7.33 23.42 -0.32
CA ASN A 755 -8.13 22.31 -0.82
C ASN A 755 -9.20 22.84 -1.79
N SER A 756 -9.72 21.99 -2.68
CA SER A 756 -10.65 22.42 -3.72
C SER A 756 -11.64 21.34 -4.15
N TRP A 757 -12.77 21.77 -4.71
CA TRP A 757 -13.87 20.94 -5.18
C TRP A 757 -14.47 21.53 -6.47
N ASP A 758 -14.79 20.67 -7.42
CA ASP A 758 -15.44 21.08 -8.66
C ASP A 758 -16.97 21.04 -8.49
N ILE A 759 -17.65 22.06 -9.03
CA ILE A 759 -19.12 22.16 -9.08
C ILE A 759 -19.58 22.50 -10.50
N TRP A 760 -20.79 22.08 -10.86
CA TRP A 760 -21.40 22.34 -12.16
C TRP A 760 -22.65 23.18 -12.00
N VAL A 761 -22.75 24.21 -12.84
CA VAL A 761 -23.91 25.11 -12.87
C VAL A 761 -24.55 25.03 -14.24
N TYR A 762 -25.84 24.67 -14.27
CA TYR A 762 -26.61 24.51 -15.50
C TYR A 762 -27.76 25.53 -15.60
N PRO A 763 -28.03 26.11 -16.77
CA PRO A 763 -29.14 27.03 -16.93
C PRO A 763 -30.50 26.38 -16.63
N ASN A 764 -31.30 27.00 -15.76
CA ASN A 764 -32.69 26.59 -15.54
C ASN A 764 -33.62 27.18 -16.62
N LYS A 765 -33.35 26.86 -17.88
CA LYS A 765 -34.23 27.21 -19.00
C LYS A 765 -34.95 25.96 -19.50
N GLU A 766 -36.19 26.10 -19.93
CA GLU A 766 -36.86 25.06 -20.72
C GLU A 766 -35.99 24.73 -21.93
N ILE A 767 -35.74 23.44 -22.16
CA ILE A 767 -35.15 23.02 -23.42
C ILE A 767 -36.29 23.08 -24.41
N THR A 768 -36.31 24.10 -25.26
CA THR A 768 -37.28 24.19 -26.36
C THR A 768 -37.26 22.89 -27.14
N HIS A 769 -38.46 22.35 -27.40
CA HIS A 769 -38.65 21.10 -28.12
C HIS A 769 -37.73 20.98 -29.32
N VAL A 770 -37.19 19.78 -29.48
CA VAL A 770 -36.40 19.42 -30.65
C VAL A 770 -37.25 19.62 -31.88
N ASP A 771 -36.65 20.16 -32.94
CA ASP A 771 -37.31 20.22 -34.24
C ASP A 771 -37.56 18.78 -34.73
N SER A 772 -38.76 18.26 -34.45
CA SER A 772 -39.19 16.92 -34.81
C SER A 772 -39.27 16.72 -36.33
N SER A 773 -39.15 17.79 -37.12
CA SER A 773 -38.98 17.70 -38.57
C SER A 773 -37.58 17.21 -38.97
N GLN A 774 -36.57 17.35 -38.10
CA GLN A 774 -35.17 17.02 -38.41
C GLN A 774 -34.67 15.73 -37.74
N ILE A 775 -35.20 15.38 -36.56
CA ILE A 775 -34.74 14.24 -35.76
C ILE A 775 -35.95 13.42 -35.30
N TYR A 776 -35.94 12.11 -35.57
CA TYR A 776 -36.91 11.19 -35.02
C TYR A 776 -36.46 10.68 -33.64
N TYR A 777 -37.24 10.98 -32.60
CA TYR A 777 -37.00 10.53 -31.23
C TYR A 777 -37.75 9.24 -30.94
N CYS A 778 -37.07 8.26 -30.39
CA CYS A 778 -37.70 7.02 -29.94
C CYS A 778 -36.99 6.42 -28.72
N HIS A 779 -37.72 5.57 -28.00
CA HIS A 779 -37.20 4.82 -26.85
C HIS A 779 -36.88 3.35 -27.17
N GLN A 780 -37.20 2.94 -28.40
CA GLN A 780 -36.99 1.61 -28.92
C GLN A 780 -36.72 1.71 -30.42
N LEU A 781 -35.97 0.75 -30.97
CA LEU A 781 -35.72 0.67 -32.40
C LEU A 781 -36.92 0.06 -33.14
N ASP A 782 -38.06 0.76 -33.08
CA ASP A 782 -39.30 0.36 -33.74
C ASP A 782 -39.23 0.49 -35.27
N LYS A 783 -40.31 0.07 -35.93
CA LYS A 783 -40.39 0.09 -37.40
C LYS A 783 -40.24 1.51 -37.97
N HIS A 784 -40.74 2.53 -37.28
CA HIS A 784 -40.62 3.92 -37.71
C HIS A 784 -39.17 4.41 -37.64
N ALA A 785 -38.43 4.07 -36.59
CA ALA A 785 -36.99 4.36 -36.49
C ALA A 785 -36.21 3.72 -37.64
N GLN A 786 -36.50 2.45 -37.93
CA GLN A 786 -35.86 1.70 -39.03
C GLN A 786 -36.15 2.33 -40.40
N ASP A 787 -37.41 2.70 -40.63
CA ASP A 787 -37.82 3.33 -41.89
C ASP A 787 -37.20 4.73 -42.04
N ALA A 788 -37.12 5.51 -40.95
CA ALA A 788 -36.44 6.81 -40.93
C ALA A 788 -34.95 6.68 -41.29
N LEU A 789 -34.23 5.70 -40.72
CA LEU A 789 -32.84 5.41 -41.06
C LEU A 789 -32.68 4.99 -42.52
N SER A 790 -33.59 4.17 -43.05
CA SER A 790 -33.56 3.74 -44.46
C SER A 790 -33.76 4.92 -45.43
N GLN A 791 -34.51 5.94 -45.02
CA GLN A 791 -34.78 7.17 -45.78
C GLN A 791 -33.69 8.25 -45.63
N GLY A 792 -32.63 7.99 -44.87
CA GLY A 792 -31.54 8.96 -44.68
C GLY A 792 -31.77 9.99 -43.57
N LYS A 793 -32.80 9.79 -42.73
CA LYS A 793 -33.12 10.71 -41.62
C LYS A 793 -32.21 10.49 -40.41
N LYS A 794 -32.24 11.45 -39.48
CA LYS A 794 -31.55 11.37 -38.18
C LYS A 794 -32.48 10.71 -37.16
N VAL A 795 -31.97 9.76 -36.39
CA VAL A 795 -32.70 9.10 -35.30
C VAL A 795 -31.94 9.27 -33.99
N PHE A 796 -32.65 9.65 -32.92
CA PHE A 796 -32.13 9.63 -31.56
C PHE A 796 -32.87 8.57 -30.75
N LEU A 797 -32.16 7.49 -30.44
CA LEU A 797 -32.64 6.35 -29.68
C LEU A 797 -32.22 6.48 -28.20
N LEU A 798 -33.18 6.78 -27.32
CA LEU A 798 -33.03 6.84 -25.88
C LEU A 798 -33.47 5.52 -25.24
N CYS A 799 -32.54 4.57 -25.11
CA CYS A 799 -32.85 3.17 -24.82
C CYS A 799 -32.64 2.74 -23.36
N ALA A 800 -32.62 3.69 -22.43
CA ALA A 800 -32.51 3.40 -21.00
C ALA A 800 -33.58 2.39 -20.53
N GLY A 801 -33.16 1.36 -19.82
CA GLY A 801 -34.03 0.27 -19.33
C GLY A 801 -34.44 -0.75 -20.40
N LYS A 802 -33.98 -0.63 -21.66
CA LYS A 802 -34.34 -1.53 -22.76
C LYS A 802 -33.18 -2.39 -23.26
N VAL A 803 -31.93 -2.04 -22.95
CA VAL A 803 -30.73 -2.78 -23.40
C VAL A 803 -30.74 -4.20 -22.81
N GLN A 804 -30.50 -5.19 -23.65
CA GLN A 804 -30.36 -6.60 -23.25
C GLN A 804 -28.90 -7.09 -23.32
N MET A 805 -28.13 -6.70 -24.35
CA MET A 805 -26.69 -7.00 -24.42
C MET A 805 -25.90 -6.08 -23.49
N GLY A 806 -25.44 -6.63 -22.36
CA GLY A 806 -24.79 -5.88 -21.27
C GLY A 806 -25.65 -5.79 -20.00
N LYS A 807 -26.80 -6.45 -19.95
CA LYS A 807 -27.70 -6.47 -18.78
C LYS A 807 -27.06 -7.08 -17.52
N ASP A 808 -26.09 -7.97 -17.69
CA ASP A 808 -25.27 -8.57 -16.63
C ASP A 808 -24.18 -7.64 -16.09
N ILE A 809 -24.00 -6.46 -16.70
CA ILE A 809 -22.95 -5.51 -16.36
C ILE A 809 -23.50 -4.42 -15.45
N ALA A 810 -23.16 -4.49 -14.17
CA ALA A 810 -23.56 -3.50 -13.19
C ALA A 810 -22.59 -2.31 -13.18
N MET A 811 -23.01 -1.19 -13.77
CA MET A 811 -22.30 0.10 -13.70
C MET A 811 -22.81 0.94 -12.53
N HIS A 812 -21.91 1.33 -11.64
CA HIS A 812 -22.14 2.34 -10.60
C HIS A 812 -21.25 3.56 -10.83
N PHE A 813 -21.50 4.65 -10.09
CA PHE A 813 -20.54 5.77 -10.08
C PHE A 813 -19.24 5.41 -9.36
N LEU A 814 -19.32 4.58 -8.31
CA LEU A 814 -18.13 4.04 -7.65
C LEU A 814 -17.46 2.99 -8.55
N PRO A 815 -16.11 2.97 -8.62
CA PRO A 815 -15.39 1.99 -9.42
C PRO A 815 -15.44 0.60 -8.75
N VAL A 816 -14.92 -0.41 -9.47
CA VAL A 816 -14.66 -1.76 -8.95
C VAL A 816 -14.09 -1.69 -7.54
N PHE A 817 -14.73 -2.43 -6.63
CA PHE A 817 -14.30 -2.57 -5.25
C PHE A 817 -13.21 -3.65 -5.15
N TRP A 818 -12.02 -3.27 -4.68
CA TRP A 818 -10.86 -4.12 -4.40
C TRP A 818 -10.39 -5.01 -5.55
N ASN A 819 -11.16 -6.04 -5.91
CA ASN A 819 -10.85 -6.97 -6.99
C ASN A 819 -12.10 -7.76 -7.42
N THR A 820 -12.49 -7.70 -8.70
CA THR A 820 -13.68 -8.45 -9.14
C THR A 820 -13.51 -9.96 -9.09
N SER A 821 -12.32 -10.50 -9.38
CA SER A 821 -12.06 -11.95 -9.37
C SER A 821 -12.16 -12.52 -7.95
N TRP A 822 -11.51 -11.88 -6.98
CA TRP A 822 -11.53 -12.30 -5.57
C TRP A 822 -12.94 -12.32 -4.98
N PHE A 823 -13.76 -11.32 -5.36
CA PHE A 823 -15.15 -11.19 -4.91
C PHE A 823 -16.16 -11.85 -5.87
N LYS A 824 -15.74 -12.83 -6.68
CA LYS A 824 -16.62 -13.63 -7.55
C LYS A 824 -17.52 -12.80 -8.46
N MET A 825 -16.94 -11.77 -9.08
CA MET A 825 -17.61 -10.80 -9.95
C MET A 825 -18.78 -10.09 -9.27
N ARG A 826 -18.63 -9.73 -7.99
CA ARG A 826 -19.61 -8.88 -7.30
C ARG A 826 -19.58 -7.46 -7.91
N PRO A 827 -20.75 -6.83 -8.16
CA PRO A 827 -20.83 -5.44 -8.62
C PRO A 827 -20.12 -4.44 -7.68
N PRO A 828 -19.63 -3.30 -8.23
CA PRO A 828 -19.71 -2.87 -9.63
C PRO A 828 -18.67 -3.55 -10.54
N HIS A 829 -18.95 -3.58 -11.84
CA HIS A 829 -18.08 -4.19 -12.85
C HIS A 829 -17.22 -3.18 -13.63
N THR A 830 -17.48 -1.88 -13.47
CA THR A 830 -16.80 -0.82 -14.22
C THR A 830 -15.87 0.01 -13.34
N THR A 831 -14.75 0.49 -13.87
CA THR A 831 -13.80 1.36 -13.16
C THR A 831 -14.02 2.86 -13.42
N GLY A 832 -14.95 3.21 -14.31
CA GLY A 832 -15.30 4.59 -14.64
C GLY A 832 -15.81 4.70 -16.08
N ILE A 833 -15.76 5.92 -16.63
CA ILE A 833 -15.99 6.17 -18.06
C ILE A 833 -14.83 6.97 -18.64
N TYR A 834 -14.57 6.76 -19.93
CA TYR A 834 -13.84 7.70 -20.77
C TYR A 834 -14.83 8.50 -21.63
N VAL A 835 -14.54 9.78 -21.80
CA VAL A 835 -15.27 10.69 -22.68
C VAL A 835 -14.25 11.66 -23.28
N ASP A 836 -14.38 12.00 -24.57
CA ASP A 836 -13.55 13.05 -25.16
C ASP A 836 -14.26 14.42 -24.98
N PRO A 837 -13.79 15.28 -24.05
CA PRO A 837 -14.44 16.56 -23.81
C PRO A 837 -14.35 17.54 -25.00
N LYS A 838 -13.47 17.26 -25.98
CA LYS A 838 -13.34 18.07 -27.20
C LYS A 838 -14.34 17.67 -28.28
N ASN A 839 -15.04 16.55 -28.13
CA ASN A 839 -16.03 16.11 -29.10
C ASN A 839 -17.21 17.13 -29.16
N PRO A 840 -17.66 17.55 -30.36
CA PRO A 840 -18.75 18.51 -30.50
C PRO A 840 -20.07 18.11 -29.80
N ALA A 841 -20.29 16.82 -29.56
CA ALA A 841 -21.42 16.30 -28.78
C ALA A 841 -21.51 16.89 -27.36
N PHE A 842 -20.39 17.30 -26.76
CA PHE A 842 -20.31 17.84 -25.40
C PHE A 842 -20.11 19.36 -25.36
N LYS A 843 -20.21 20.05 -26.51
CA LYS A 843 -20.03 21.51 -26.61
C LYS A 843 -20.88 22.32 -25.61
N TYR A 844 -22.07 21.81 -25.27
CA TYR A 844 -22.98 22.44 -24.32
C TYR A 844 -23.06 21.69 -22.99
N PHE A 845 -22.20 20.71 -22.75
CA PHE A 845 -22.13 19.94 -21.52
C PHE A 845 -20.67 19.93 -21.03
N PRO A 846 -20.24 20.94 -20.24
CA PRO A 846 -18.89 20.99 -19.69
C PRO A 846 -18.55 19.70 -18.95
N THR A 847 -17.56 18.99 -19.45
CA THR A 847 -17.10 17.73 -18.90
C THR A 847 -15.59 17.63 -19.03
N GLU A 848 -15.03 16.80 -18.16
CA GLU A 848 -13.67 16.30 -18.25
C GLU A 848 -13.68 14.92 -18.91
N ASP A 849 -12.51 14.30 -19.07
CA ASP A 849 -12.32 12.99 -19.70
C ASP A 849 -12.61 11.79 -18.77
N PHE A 850 -13.26 12.02 -17.62
CA PHE A 850 -13.58 11.00 -16.62
C PHE A 850 -14.93 11.25 -15.93
N SER A 851 -15.38 10.26 -15.13
CA SER A 851 -16.57 10.35 -14.28
C SER A 851 -16.37 11.32 -13.10
N ASN A 852 -16.61 12.61 -13.29
CA ASN A 852 -16.71 13.58 -12.18
C ASN A 852 -18.18 13.71 -11.68
N PHE A 853 -18.46 14.49 -10.62
CA PHE A 853 -19.74 14.48 -9.91
C PHE A 853 -20.99 14.75 -10.78
N GLN A 854 -20.86 15.50 -11.87
CA GLN A 854 -21.94 15.72 -12.84
C GLN A 854 -22.41 14.44 -13.52
N TRP A 855 -21.52 13.46 -13.70
CA TRP A 855 -21.84 12.17 -14.30
C TRP A 855 -22.59 11.23 -13.34
N TRP A 856 -22.65 11.51 -12.03
CA TRP A 856 -23.27 10.61 -11.06
C TRP A 856 -24.67 10.14 -11.48
N SER A 857 -25.56 11.08 -11.82
CA SER A 857 -26.93 10.74 -12.23
C SER A 857 -27.04 10.12 -13.64
N LEU A 858 -25.96 10.16 -14.41
CA LEU A 858 -25.87 9.69 -15.79
C LEU A 858 -25.23 8.32 -15.91
N VAL A 859 -24.52 7.85 -14.87
CA VAL A 859 -23.83 6.55 -14.87
C VAL A 859 -24.25 5.65 -13.71
N ASN A 860 -24.64 6.20 -12.56
CA ASN A 860 -24.97 5.37 -11.41
C ASN A 860 -26.22 4.52 -11.69
N LYS A 861 -26.05 3.19 -11.64
CA LYS A 861 -27.10 2.19 -11.86
C LYS A 861 -27.78 2.33 -13.23
N GLN A 862 -27.04 2.79 -14.24
CA GLN A 862 -27.51 2.86 -15.63
C GLN A 862 -27.13 1.61 -16.42
N GLN A 863 -27.90 1.29 -17.46
CA GLN A 863 -27.56 0.19 -18.36
C GLN A 863 -26.41 0.60 -19.28
N VAL A 864 -25.51 -0.35 -19.53
CA VAL A 864 -24.45 -0.24 -20.53
C VAL A 864 -24.75 -1.17 -21.71
N MET A 865 -24.26 -0.80 -22.89
CA MET A 865 -24.37 -1.60 -24.10
C MET A 865 -23.07 -2.37 -24.31
N TRP A 866 -23.14 -3.70 -24.44
CA TRP A 866 -21.98 -4.51 -24.82
C TRP A 866 -21.86 -4.56 -26.34
N LEU A 867 -20.82 -3.91 -26.86
CA LEU A 867 -20.58 -3.70 -28.30
C LEU A 867 -19.76 -4.84 -28.92
N LYS A 868 -20.08 -6.10 -28.58
CA LYS A 868 -19.33 -7.29 -29.02
C LYS A 868 -19.22 -7.36 -30.55
N ASP A 869 -20.36 -7.24 -31.23
CA ASP A 869 -20.48 -7.48 -32.68
C ASP A 869 -20.34 -6.20 -33.53
N PHE A 870 -19.90 -5.09 -32.92
CA PHE A 870 -19.63 -3.83 -33.64
C PHE A 870 -18.28 -3.90 -34.39
N PRO A 871 -18.06 -3.04 -35.41
CA PRO A 871 -16.76 -2.94 -36.09
C PRO A 871 -15.60 -2.79 -35.11
N HIS A 872 -14.44 -3.41 -35.39
CA HIS A 872 -13.31 -3.44 -34.45
C HIS A 872 -12.78 -2.05 -34.09
N ASP A 873 -12.80 -1.12 -35.05
CA ASP A 873 -12.40 0.28 -34.92
C ASP A 873 -13.51 1.20 -34.37
N PHE A 874 -14.69 0.66 -34.03
CA PHE A 874 -15.79 1.44 -33.47
C PHE A 874 -15.40 2.03 -32.11
N ARG A 875 -15.65 3.33 -31.93
CA ARG A 875 -15.42 4.07 -30.68
C ARG A 875 -16.70 4.80 -30.30
N THR A 876 -16.95 4.91 -29.00
CA THR A 876 -18.16 5.53 -28.46
C THR A 876 -17.89 6.97 -28.05
N LEU A 877 -18.96 7.76 -27.89
CA LEU A 877 -18.85 9.12 -27.38
C LEU A 877 -18.66 9.12 -25.86
N VAL A 878 -19.28 8.16 -25.16
CA VAL A 878 -19.08 7.89 -23.74
C VAL A 878 -18.89 6.39 -23.55
N GLN A 879 -17.69 6.01 -23.10
CA GLN A 879 -17.26 4.63 -22.97
C GLN A 879 -17.12 4.24 -21.49
N PRO A 880 -18.03 3.42 -20.95
CA PRO A 880 -17.77 2.72 -19.70
C PRO A 880 -16.53 1.85 -19.82
N ILE A 881 -15.70 1.85 -18.77
CA ILE A 881 -14.47 1.05 -18.69
C ILE A 881 -14.79 -0.19 -17.86
N ASP A 882 -14.76 -1.36 -18.49
CA ASP A 882 -15.01 -2.64 -17.82
C ASP A 882 -13.83 -3.06 -16.92
N THR A 883 -14.06 -4.06 -16.07
CA THR A 883 -12.97 -4.72 -15.33
C THR A 883 -11.96 -5.35 -16.29
N TRP A 884 -10.67 -5.24 -15.96
CA TRP A 884 -9.57 -5.75 -16.80
C TRP A 884 -9.53 -7.28 -16.89
N PHE A 885 -10.33 -7.97 -16.07
CA PHE A 885 -10.51 -9.43 -16.14
C PHE A 885 -11.37 -9.87 -17.33
N LEU A 886 -12.22 -8.99 -17.86
CA LEU A 886 -13.13 -9.31 -18.97
C LEU A 886 -12.95 -8.40 -20.19
N ASN A 887 -12.48 -7.17 -19.99
CA ASN A 887 -12.24 -6.17 -21.05
C ASN A 887 -13.38 -6.07 -22.08
N ARG A 888 -14.65 -6.18 -21.65
CA ARG A 888 -15.76 -6.06 -22.60
C ARG A 888 -15.79 -4.65 -23.16
N ARG A 889 -15.96 -4.52 -24.47
CA ARG A 889 -16.12 -3.23 -25.13
C ARG A 889 -17.51 -2.66 -24.88
N LEU A 890 -17.61 -1.63 -24.04
CA LEU A 890 -18.88 -1.06 -23.59
C LEU A 890 -19.19 0.29 -24.25
N GLY A 891 -20.47 0.66 -24.27
CA GLY A 891 -20.94 1.99 -24.67
C GLY A 891 -22.10 2.49 -23.81
N LEU A 892 -22.07 3.78 -23.49
CA LEU A 892 -23.19 4.49 -22.85
C LEU A 892 -23.86 5.45 -23.86
N VAL A 893 -23.05 6.14 -24.67
CA VAL A 893 -23.51 7.01 -25.75
C VAL A 893 -22.64 6.77 -26.98
N PHE A 894 -23.25 6.54 -28.14
CA PHE A 894 -22.53 6.42 -29.40
C PHE A 894 -23.31 6.98 -30.58
N GLU A 895 -22.60 7.25 -31.66
CA GLU A 895 -23.18 7.61 -32.95
C GLU A 895 -22.74 6.63 -34.05
N ALA A 896 -23.60 6.43 -35.05
CA ALA A 896 -23.31 5.54 -36.18
C ALA A 896 -24.06 5.95 -37.44
N LYS A 897 -23.52 5.56 -38.59
CA LYS A 897 -24.25 5.57 -39.86
C LYS A 897 -24.94 4.22 -40.05
N VAL A 898 -26.27 4.22 -40.17
CA VAL A 898 -27.07 3.00 -40.29
C VAL A 898 -27.94 3.10 -41.54
N GLY A 899 -27.69 2.23 -42.53
CA GLY A 899 -28.28 2.36 -43.86
C GLY A 899 -27.89 3.71 -44.51
N LYS A 900 -28.89 4.50 -44.90
CA LYS A 900 -28.67 5.86 -45.45
C LYS A 900 -28.65 6.94 -44.35
N GLY A 901 -29.15 6.62 -43.16
CA GLY A 901 -29.40 7.57 -42.07
C GLY A 901 -28.28 7.67 -41.05
N LYS A 902 -28.52 8.49 -40.04
CA LYS A 902 -27.59 8.78 -38.93
C LYS A 902 -28.28 8.48 -37.61
N LEU A 903 -27.62 7.74 -36.74
CA LEU A 903 -28.17 7.28 -35.46
C LEU A 903 -27.33 7.82 -34.31
N MET A 904 -27.99 8.37 -33.30
CA MET A 904 -27.46 8.62 -31.96
C MET A 904 -28.15 7.64 -31.00
N VAL A 905 -27.38 6.92 -30.18
CA VAL A 905 -27.90 5.99 -29.18
C VAL A 905 -27.39 6.39 -27.81
N CYS A 906 -28.28 6.43 -26.81
CA CYS A 906 -27.93 6.70 -25.42
C CYS A 906 -28.68 5.72 -24.50
N SER A 907 -27.95 4.99 -23.68
CA SER A 907 -28.52 4.07 -22.67
C SER A 907 -28.60 4.69 -21.27
N ALA A 908 -28.07 5.90 -21.07
CA ALA A 908 -28.33 6.69 -19.86
C ALA A 908 -29.76 7.24 -19.88
N ASP A 909 -30.42 7.27 -18.72
CA ASP A 909 -31.76 7.85 -18.61
C ASP A 909 -31.70 9.39 -18.74
N LEU A 910 -32.16 9.88 -19.89
CA LEU A 910 -32.30 11.30 -20.22
C LEU A 910 -33.78 11.71 -20.37
N SER A 911 -34.72 10.97 -19.78
CA SER A 911 -36.16 11.20 -19.98
C SER A 911 -36.94 11.37 -18.70
N ASN A 912 -36.53 10.73 -17.60
CA ASN A 912 -37.25 10.81 -16.33
C ASN A 912 -36.67 11.88 -15.39
N ASP A 913 -37.57 12.58 -14.69
CA ASP A 913 -37.28 13.53 -13.60
C ASP A 913 -36.25 14.62 -13.95
N LEU A 914 -36.26 15.10 -15.19
CA LEU A 914 -35.28 16.09 -15.69
C LEU A 914 -35.29 17.42 -14.93
N LYS A 915 -36.39 17.75 -14.23
CA LYS A 915 -36.47 18.93 -13.36
C LYS A 915 -35.50 18.85 -12.17
N GLU A 916 -35.28 17.63 -11.65
CA GLU A 916 -34.41 17.33 -10.51
C GLU A 916 -33.02 16.84 -10.93
N ARG A 917 -32.82 16.57 -12.24
CA ARG A 917 -31.58 16.05 -12.84
C ARG A 917 -31.00 17.04 -13.86
N PRO A 918 -30.43 18.17 -13.42
CA PRO A 918 -29.94 19.21 -14.32
C PRO A 918 -28.79 18.74 -15.23
N ALA A 919 -27.95 17.79 -14.80
CA ALA A 919 -26.93 17.19 -15.66
C ALA A 919 -27.53 16.36 -16.80
N ALA A 920 -28.56 15.54 -16.52
CA ALA A 920 -29.26 14.77 -17.55
C ALA A 920 -29.98 15.68 -18.55
N LYS A 921 -30.65 16.72 -18.03
CA LYS A 921 -31.27 17.77 -18.85
C LYS A 921 -30.23 18.43 -19.76
N GLN A 922 -29.08 18.83 -19.22
CA GLN A 922 -28.03 19.50 -20.01
C GLN A 922 -27.38 18.56 -21.04
N LEU A 923 -27.15 17.29 -20.72
CA LEU A 923 -26.62 16.32 -21.67
C LEU A 923 -27.59 16.09 -22.83
N LEU A 924 -28.89 15.95 -22.55
CA LEU A 924 -29.93 15.86 -23.58
C LEU A 924 -29.91 17.08 -24.52
N TYR A 925 -29.78 18.29 -23.95
CA TYR A 925 -29.64 19.52 -24.73
C TYR A 925 -28.41 19.48 -25.63
N SER A 926 -27.25 19.09 -25.08
CA SER A 926 -25.98 19.06 -25.83
C SER A 926 -26.03 18.07 -26.99
N LEU A 927 -26.51 16.84 -26.76
CA LEU A 927 -26.64 15.82 -27.79
C LEU A 927 -27.65 16.23 -28.88
N THR A 928 -28.77 16.83 -28.49
CA THR A 928 -29.77 17.34 -29.44
C THR A 928 -29.18 18.44 -30.31
N LYS A 929 -28.51 19.44 -29.72
CA LYS A 929 -27.89 20.55 -30.47
C LYS A 929 -26.79 20.07 -31.41
N TYR A 930 -26.03 19.07 -30.97
CA TYR A 930 -25.06 18.41 -31.82
C TYR A 930 -25.74 17.74 -33.03
N MET A 931 -26.80 16.96 -32.81
CA MET A 931 -27.56 16.32 -33.89
C MET A 931 -28.22 17.31 -34.87
N GLU A 932 -28.69 18.47 -34.39
CA GLU A 932 -29.23 19.55 -35.23
C GLU A 932 -28.13 20.24 -36.07
N SER A 933 -26.88 20.18 -35.62
CA SER A 933 -25.76 20.82 -36.30
C SER A 933 -25.24 20.03 -37.51
N LYS A 934 -24.38 20.69 -38.29
CA LYS A 934 -23.57 20.07 -39.35
C LYS A 934 -22.45 19.17 -38.82
N ASP A 935 -22.09 19.31 -37.54
CA ASP A 935 -21.02 18.54 -36.92
C ASP A 935 -21.45 17.08 -36.66
N PHE A 936 -22.76 16.81 -36.59
CA PHE A 936 -23.28 15.44 -36.52
C PHE A 936 -23.19 14.74 -37.87
N ASP A 937 -22.03 14.13 -38.09
CA ASP A 937 -21.70 13.39 -39.29
C ASP A 937 -20.98 12.07 -38.98
N PRO A 938 -21.67 11.10 -38.34
CA PRO A 938 -21.07 9.84 -37.94
C PRO A 938 -20.48 9.13 -39.15
N LYS A 939 -19.22 8.73 -39.03
CA LYS A 939 -18.43 8.14 -40.13
C LYS A 939 -18.54 6.62 -40.16
N THR A 940 -18.56 6.00 -39.00
CA THR A 940 -18.54 4.54 -38.88
C THR A 940 -19.90 3.96 -39.24
N LYS A 941 -19.91 3.04 -40.20
CA LYS A 941 -21.11 2.31 -40.61
C LYS A 941 -21.34 1.14 -39.66
N VAL A 942 -22.58 0.96 -39.22
CA VAL A 942 -23.00 -0.19 -38.43
C VAL A 942 -24.28 -0.74 -39.04
N ASP A 943 -24.34 -2.06 -39.21
CA ASP A 943 -25.51 -2.72 -39.76
C ASP A 943 -26.69 -2.64 -38.80
N LEU A 944 -27.90 -2.48 -39.35
CA LEU A 944 -29.11 -2.36 -38.56
C LEU A 944 -29.34 -3.58 -37.65
N SER A 945 -28.96 -4.78 -38.13
CA SER A 945 -29.03 -6.02 -37.34
C SER A 945 -28.18 -5.97 -36.08
N VAL A 946 -26.95 -5.43 -36.17
CA VAL A 946 -26.04 -5.26 -35.02
C VAL A 946 -26.65 -4.32 -33.98
N ILE A 947 -27.32 -3.24 -34.42
CA ILE A 947 -28.06 -2.35 -33.51
C ILE A 947 -29.26 -3.07 -32.87
N GLN A 948 -29.99 -3.89 -33.64
CA GLN A 948 -31.12 -4.67 -33.13
C GLN A 948 -30.69 -5.70 -32.08
N ASP A 949 -29.51 -6.31 -32.24
CA ASP A 949 -29.01 -7.34 -31.35
C ASP A 949 -28.80 -6.82 -29.92
N LEU A 950 -28.48 -5.52 -29.74
CA LEU A 950 -28.42 -4.87 -28.43
C LEU A 950 -29.70 -5.04 -27.59
N PHE A 951 -30.85 -5.23 -28.24
CA PHE A 951 -32.17 -5.33 -27.61
C PHE A 951 -32.74 -6.75 -27.60
N LYS A 952 -32.03 -7.74 -28.15
CA LYS A 952 -32.47 -9.14 -28.16
C LYS A 952 -32.00 -9.84 -26.88
N LYS A 953 -32.84 -10.77 -26.38
CA LYS A 953 -32.52 -11.55 -25.18
C LYS A 953 -31.24 -12.36 -25.41
N GLN A 954 -30.28 -12.19 -24.52
CA GLN A 954 -28.99 -12.86 -24.59
C GLN A 954 -29.11 -14.37 -24.27
N VAL A 955 -28.26 -15.18 -24.91
CA VAL A 955 -27.79 -16.44 -24.33
C VAL A 955 -26.59 -16.07 -23.47
N SER A 956 -26.75 -16.11 -22.14
CA SER A 956 -25.69 -15.77 -21.19
C SER A 956 -24.41 -16.55 -21.50
N GLU A 957 -23.28 -15.85 -21.74
CA GLU A 957 -21.96 -16.51 -21.75
C GLU A 957 -21.45 -16.83 -20.33
N GLY A 958 -22.23 -16.47 -19.30
CA GLY A 958 -22.12 -16.93 -17.91
C GLY A 958 -20.71 -16.98 -17.35
N PHE A 959 -20.33 -15.99 -16.53
CA PHE A 959 -19.11 -16.11 -15.74
C PHE A 959 -19.30 -17.15 -14.63
N ASN A 960 -18.91 -18.39 -14.92
CA ASN A 960 -18.98 -19.48 -13.96
C ASN A 960 -17.65 -19.61 -13.21
N THR A 961 -17.67 -19.23 -11.93
CA THR A 961 -16.51 -19.32 -11.04
C THR A 961 -16.11 -20.76 -10.69
N TYR A 962 -16.99 -21.74 -10.94
CA TYR A 962 -16.76 -23.15 -10.62
C TYR A 962 -17.35 -24.11 -11.67
N SER A 963 -16.54 -25.05 -12.17
CA SER A 963 -17.00 -26.15 -13.03
C SER A 963 -16.83 -27.50 -12.33
N HIS A 964 -17.50 -28.56 -12.84
CA HIS A 964 -17.25 -29.94 -12.37
C HIS A 964 -15.81 -30.39 -12.67
N ASP A 965 -15.16 -29.74 -13.64
CA ASP A 965 -13.80 -30.00 -14.08
C ASP A 965 -12.73 -29.26 -13.25
N ALA A 966 -13.14 -28.44 -12.26
CA ALA A 966 -12.22 -27.83 -11.30
C ALA A 966 -11.31 -28.88 -10.63
N PRO A 967 -9.98 -28.65 -10.49
CA PRO A 967 -9.15 -29.41 -9.59
C PRO A 967 -9.83 -29.54 -8.23
N ASP A 968 -9.69 -30.70 -7.59
CA ASP A 968 -10.36 -30.96 -6.32
C ASP A 968 -9.92 -29.99 -5.21
N GLU A 969 -8.68 -29.48 -5.29
CA GLU A 969 -8.20 -28.39 -4.43
C GLU A 969 -8.91 -27.04 -4.61
N LEU A 970 -9.56 -26.79 -5.76
CA LEU A 970 -10.28 -25.55 -6.08
C LEU A 970 -11.80 -25.67 -5.93
N LYS A 971 -12.32 -26.88 -5.70
CA LYS A 971 -13.74 -27.12 -5.42
C LYS A 971 -14.03 -26.72 -3.97
N GLN A 972 -15.12 -25.98 -3.73
CA GLN A 972 -15.56 -25.69 -2.37
C GLN A 972 -15.78 -27.01 -1.61
N LYS A 973 -15.12 -27.17 -0.45
CA LYS A 973 -15.49 -28.23 0.50
C LYS A 973 -16.95 -28.00 0.89
N LYS A 974 -17.81 -28.96 0.54
CA LYS A 974 -19.25 -28.92 0.83
C LYS A 974 -19.53 -28.78 2.31
#